data_AF-A0A4P5W0Q3-F1
#
_entry.id   AF-A0A4P5W0Q3-F1
#
_cell.length_a   1.000
_cell.length_b   1.000
_cell.length_c   1.000
_cell.angle_alpha   90.00
_cell.angle_beta   90.00
_cell.angle_gamma   90.00
#
_symmetry.space_group_name_H-M   'P 1'
#
loop_
_entity.id
_entity.type
_entity.pdbx_description
1 polymer ?
#
loop_
_entity_poly.entity_id
_entity_poly.type
_entity_poly.pdbx_seq_one_letter_code
_entity_poly.pdbx_strand_id
1 'polypeptide(L)'
;MPLALLFVGNSYVFVNELDQTTGALFLDADPTGETLAHREATGGYTLPQHLADADGTNGDTPLRQALVTGTQAWTWTLLQDQSQIPGFPEDQPEVMASLAALPGLDALIEANGGQTMLLMTWGRRDGDSTNPEWYPDYPTMQTKLADGYLRYAAAITTDTRTAWVAPAGYGFRHVWQDAVDAGEDPLDPAARFYRLYIEDGSHPSPLGTYLAACVIYSSISGDVCSGRAAPPSLSAADVVAVQAAADAAVFEESGDIAYPWQGAGEDTGEQPGDTGAKDTADDPEDTGGAGGGASSGGCGCSNTNPGRGWVAAVATLVLLRRRMGRRTAQGAARGPVSSSGAVSGQLGASVASFLGLSTLAACADPAADSGIPNADSAALAADTRSPGHYFPDAAPWTTAVADAPLDPDNDALIAGLASRGWGTGHFQIDFSIEVLEADETTERVALEPTSDFYSPDCDQTPVPLPEGGNVEGEADYACASGGDCHLLVKAEHEARLYEMWRADKRGDTFRGGCLAVWDMDRVYPPEGRGEQCTSADAAGYPIAPLLFTADEVASGTIDHAIRFILPNESIRDGEYYHPATHATNASGGGADALPYGAHLRLKAGFDETRLADPDARVVARALQTYGMFLADGGNIALTAEADARSTHKWADLFEDGSHALWGIEPDDFEVVALQGEAVPLTFECERSGL
;
A
#
# COMPACT_ATOMS: atom_id res chain seq x y z
N MET A 1 19.91 -1.36 -29.62
CA MET A 1 19.13 -1.62 -30.87
C MET A 1 18.06 -0.55 -30.97
N PRO A 2 17.47 -0.26 -32.13
CA PRO A 2 16.26 0.55 -32.21
C PRO A 2 15.20 0.05 -31.22
N LEU A 3 14.45 0.97 -30.61
CA LEU A 3 13.31 0.65 -29.77
C LEU A 3 12.16 0.21 -30.68
N ALA A 4 11.72 -1.04 -30.57
CA ALA A 4 10.66 -1.59 -31.41
C ALA A 4 9.47 -2.01 -30.54
N LEU A 5 8.33 -1.35 -30.75
CA LEU A 5 7.08 -1.53 -30.01
C LEU A 5 6.01 -2.17 -30.92
N LEU A 6 5.52 -3.35 -30.55
CA LEU A 6 4.38 -4.01 -31.19
C LEU A 6 3.15 -3.89 -30.29
N PHE A 7 2.07 -3.28 -30.76
CA PHE A 7 0.81 -3.19 -30.05
C PHE A 7 -0.18 -4.24 -30.58
N VAL A 8 -0.61 -5.17 -29.73
CA VAL A 8 -1.57 -6.22 -30.05
C VAL A 8 -2.86 -5.98 -29.27
N GLY A 9 -3.98 -5.80 -29.95
CA GLY A 9 -5.25 -5.51 -29.30
C GLY A 9 -6.38 -5.11 -30.24
N ASN A 10 -7.15 -4.10 -29.86
CA ASN A 10 -8.39 -3.75 -30.56
C ASN A 10 -8.55 -2.22 -30.74
N SER A 11 -9.79 -1.73 -30.70
CA SER A 11 -10.10 -0.32 -30.93
C SER A 11 -9.53 0.62 -29.87
N TYR A 12 -9.19 0.13 -28.67
CA TYR A 12 -8.48 0.93 -27.67
C TYR A 12 -7.01 1.24 -28.08
N VAL A 13 -6.43 0.47 -29.02
CA VAL A 13 -5.12 0.74 -29.63
C VAL A 13 -5.26 1.59 -30.89
N PHE A 14 -6.13 1.21 -31.84
CA PHE A 14 -6.16 1.88 -33.15
C PHE A 14 -6.94 3.20 -33.18
N VAL A 15 -7.89 3.44 -32.27
CA VAL A 15 -8.62 4.72 -32.22
C VAL A 15 -7.67 5.80 -31.71
N ASN A 16 -7.54 6.88 -32.49
CA ASN A 16 -6.57 7.97 -32.27
C ASN A 16 -5.09 7.54 -32.24
N GLU A 17 -4.77 6.32 -32.71
CA GLU A 17 -3.41 5.87 -33.02
C GLU A 17 -2.46 5.88 -31.80
N LEU A 18 -2.82 5.11 -30.76
CA LEU A 18 -2.03 4.98 -29.52
C LEU A 18 -0.59 4.54 -29.78
N ASP A 19 -0.39 3.61 -30.71
CA ASP A 19 0.92 3.12 -31.15
C ASP A 19 1.79 4.25 -31.73
N GLN A 20 1.24 5.06 -32.64
CA GLN A 20 1.95 6.17 -33.27
C GLN A 20 2.20 7.32 -32.27
N THR A 21 1.24 7.58 -31.37
CA THR A 21 1.38 8.58 -30.31
C THR A 21 2.49 8.19 -29.33
N THR A 22 2.56 6.91 -28.94
CA THR A 22 3.64 6.39 -28.07
C THR A 22 4.99 6.44 -28.79
N GLY A 23 5.06 6.01 -30.05
CA GLY A 23 6.29 6.09 -30.85
C GLY A 23 6.81 7.53 -31.01
N ALA A 24 5.92 8.51 -31.09
CA ALA A 24 6.29 9.93 -31.14
C ALA A 24 6.88 10.45 -29.81
N LEU A 25 6.42 9.97 -28.65
CA LEU A 25 7.01 10.32 -27.35
C LEU A 25 8.45 9.83 -27.22
N PHE A 26 8.73 8.58 -27.63
CA PHE A 26 10.09 8.05 -27.63
C PHE A 26 11.02 8.76 -28.63
N LEU A 27 10.50 9.17 -29.79
CA LEU A 27 11.27 9.96 -30.76
C LEU A 27 11.50 11.42 -30.31
N ASP A 28 10.62 11.98 -29.47
CA ASP A 28 10.83 13.26 -28.81
C ASP A 28 11.88 13.16 -27.69
N ALA A 29 11.90 12.04 -26.97
CA ALA A 29 12.88 11.75 -25.93
C ALA A 29 14.31 11.50 -26.47
N ASP A 30 14.44 10.72 -27.56
CA ASP A 30 15.69 10.57 -28.31
C ASP A 30 15.47 10.83 -29.82
N PRO A 31 15.61 12.10 -30.27
CA PRO A 31 15.52 12.46 -31.68
C PRO A 31 16.65 11.91 -32.56
N THR A 32 17.67 11.28 -31.97
CA THR A 32 18.76 10.59 -32.69
C THR A 32 18.57 9.08 -32.73
N GLY A 33 17.65 8.55 -31.93
CA GLY A 33 17.27 7.15 -31.87
C GLY A 33 16.35 6.74 -33.03
N GLU A 34 16.39 5.46 -33.35
CA GLU A 34 15.42 4.83 -34.24
C GLU A 34 14.33 4.16 -33.38
N THR A 35 13.13 4.72 -33.42
CA THR A 35 11.93 4.11 -32.81
C THR A 35 11.00 3.58 -33.89
N LEU A 36 10.54 2.34 -33.74
CA LEU A 36 9.51 1.72 -34.57
C LEU A 36 8.30 1.38 -33.71
N ALA A 37 7.13 1.94 -34.03
CA ALA A 37 5.85 1.54 -33.43
C ALA A 37 4.92 0.98 -34.52
N HIS A 38 4.37 -0.21 -34.27
CA HIS A 38 3.44 -0.91 -35.15
C HIS A 38 2.27 -1.49 -34.36
N ARG A 39 1.10 -1.58 -34.98
CA ARG A 39 -0.09 -2.18 -34.37
C ARG A 39 -0.66 -3.32 -35.20
N GLU A 40 -1.05 -4.39 -34.51
CA GLU A 40 -1.83 -5.50 -35.02
C GLU A 40 -3.14 -5.57 -34.23
N ALA A 41 -4.06 -4.68 -34.62
CA ALA A 41 -5.26 -4.40 -33.84
C ALA A 41 -6.55 -4.53 -34.65
N THR A 42 -7.47 -5.39 -34.20
CA THR A 42 -8.76 -5.65 -34.86
C THR A 42 -9.93 -5.33 -33.93
N GLY A 43 -10.96 -4.65 -34.44
CA GLY A 43 -12.08 -4.15 -33.63
C GLY A 43 -12.79 -5.26 -32.84
N GLY A 44 -12.83 -5.10 -31.52
CA GLY A 44 -13.47 -6.06 -30.60
C GLY A 44 -12.71 -7.37 -30.36
N TYR A 45 -11.45 -7.52 -30.81
CA TYR A 45 -10.68 -8.73 -30.56
C TYR A 45 -10.33 -8.94 -29.09
N THR A 46 -10.27 -10.22 -28.71
CA THR A 46 -9.82 -10.74 -27.42
C THR A 46 -8.46 -11.42 -27.54
N LEU A 47 -7.74 -11.60 -26.42
CA LEU A 47 -6.44 -12.28 -26.40
C LEU A 47 -6.45 -13.70 -27.03
N PRO A 48 -7.48 -14.56 -26.83
CA PRO A 48 -7.59 -15.85 -27.52
C PRO A 48 -7.64 -15.75 -29.05
N GLN A 49 -8.21 -14.67 -29.60
CA GLN A 49 -8.25 -14.46 -31.04
C GLN A 49 -6.87 -14.03 -31.57
N HIS A 50 -6.16 -13.17 -30.83
CA HIS A 50 -4.77 -12.83 -31.14
C HIS A 50 -3.83 -14.03 -31.04
N LEU A 51 -4.03 -14.94 -30.07
CA LEU A 51 -3.25 -16.18 -30.01
C LEU A 51 -3.47 -17.04 -31.26
N ALA A 52 -4.72 -17.26 -31.67
CA ALA A 52 -5.03 -18.05 -32.87
C ALA A 52 -4.51 -17.41 -34.18
N ASP A 53 -4.40 -16.08 -34.21
CA ASP A 53 -3.74 -15.36 -35.30
C ASP A 53 -2.22 -15.53 -35.27
N ALA A 54 -1.58 -15.46 -34.11
CA ALA A 54 -0.13 -15.55 -33.94
C ALA A 54 0.43 -16.98 -34.05
N ASP A 55 -0.21 -17.96 -33.40
CA ASP A 55 0.26 -19.35 -33.29
C ASP A 55 0.19 -20.13 -34.60
N GLY A 56 -0.59 -19.63 -35.56
CA GLY A 56 -0.74 -20.18 -36.91
C GLY A 56 -2.04 -20.98 -37.11
N THR A 57 -2.92 -21.03 -36.11
CA THR A 57 -4.27 -21.63 -36.21
C THR A 57 -5.07 -20.99 -37.35
N ASN A 58 -4.98 -19.66 -37.50
CA ASN A 58 -5.61 -18.90 -38.58
C ASN A 58 -4.70 -18.73 -39.83
N GLY A 59 -3.54 -19.41 -39.88
CA GLY A 59 -2.57 -19.33 -40.97
C GLY A 59 -1.52 -18.22 -40.78
N ASP A 60 -0.95 -17.73 -41.88
CA ASP A 60 0.07 -16.68 -41.87
C ASP A 60 -0.59 -15.29 -41.89
N THR A 61 -1.14 -14.93 -40.73
CA THR A 61 -1.84 -13.65 -40.48
C THR A 61 -0.86 -12.47 -40.38
N PRO A 62 -1.33 -11.21 -40.48
CA PRO A 62 -0.49 -10.05 -40.21
C PRO A 62 0.19 -10.07 -38.84
N LEU A 63 -0.52 -10.46 -37.77
CA LEU A 63 0.09 -10.63 -36.44
C LEU A 63 1.17 -11.72 -36.42
N ARG A 64 0.95 -12.86 -37.08
CA ARG A 64 1.99 -13.89 -37.21
C ARG A 64 3.19 -13.38 -38.02
N GLN A 65 2.97 -12.61 -39.07
CA GLN A 65 4.03 -11.98 -39.86
C GLN A 65 4.80 -10.92 -39.07
N ALA A 66 4.13 -10.17 -38.19
CA ALA A 66 4.77 -9.22 -37.30
C ALA A 66 5.60 -9.93 -36.23
N LEU A 67 5.04 -10.93 -35.55
CA LEU A 67 5.59 -11.50 -34.32
C LEU A 67 6.46 -12.76 -34.51
N VAL A 68 6.21 -13.59 -35.52
CA VAL A 68 6.75 -14.98 -35.60
C VAL A 68 7.41 -15.34 -36.93
N THR A 69 6.84 -14.95 -38.07
CA THR A 69 7.34 -15.36 -39.41
C THR A 69 8.07 -14.25 -40.18
N GLY A 70 8.04 -13.02 -39.66
CA GLY A 70 8.77 -11.88 -40.21
C GLY A 70 10.25 -11.84 -39.83
N THR A 71 10.88 -10.70 -40.12
CA THR A 71 12.30 -10.43 -39.80
C THR A 71 12.48 -9.26 -38.84
N GLN A 72 11.39 -8.64 -38.38
CA GLN A 72 11.43 -7.57 -37.38
C GLN A 72 11.46 -8.19 -35.98
N ALA A 73 12.45 -7.82 -35.18
CA ALA A 73 12.46 -8.14 -33.75
C ALA A 73 11.79 -6.98 -32.98
N TRP A 74 11.01 -7.31 -31.95
CA TRP A 74 10.33 -6.34 -31.10
C TRP A 74 10.99 -6.31 -29.74
N THR A 75 11.27 -5.11 -29.22
CA THR A 75 11.75 -4.93 -27.84
C THR A 75 10.61 -5.20 -26.87
N TRP A 76 9.45 -4.61 -27.17
CA TRP A 76 8.24 -4.67 -26.36
C TRP A 76 7.06 -5.12 -27.22
N THR A 77 6.32 -6.10 -26.74
CA THR A 77 4.98 -6.42 -27.26
C THR A 77 3.95 -6.07 -26.18
N LEU A 78 3.12 -5.07 -26.49
CA LEU A 78 2.05 -4.60 -25.63
C LEU A 78 0.79 -5.40 -25.93
N LEU A 79 0.27 -6.12 -24.94
CA LEU A 79 -0.93 -6.95 -25.03
C LEU A 79 -2.12 -6.23 -24.38
N GLN A 80 -3.20 -6.07 -25.14
CA GLN A 80 -4.46 -5.46 -24.70
C GLN A 80 -5.64 -6.40 -25.00
N ASP A 81 -6.39 -6.78 -23.97
CA ASP A 81 -7.61 -7.60 -24.12
C ASP A 81 -8.84 -6.72 -24.38
N GLN A 82 -10.00 -7.33 -24.70
CA GLN A 82 -11.24 -6.60 -24.89
C GLN A 82 -11.58 -5.77 -23.63
N SER A 83 -11.98 -4.50 -23.86
CA SER A 83 -12.26 -3.41 -22.88
C SER A 83 -13.03 -3.72 -21.59
N GLN A 84 -13.65 -4.89 -21.47
CA GLN A 84 -14.50 -5.31 -20.36
C GLN A 84 -14.03 -6.63 -19.75
N ILE A 85 -13.35 -7.50 -20.51
CA ILE A 85 -13.09 -8.89 -20.09
C ILE A 85 -12.22 -8.94 -18.83
N PRO A 86 -11.08 -8.24 -18.71
CA PRO A 86 -10.18 -8.40 -17.55
C PRO A 86 -10.87 -8.26 -16.19
N GLY A 87 -11.81 -7.32 -16.04
CA GLY A 87 -12.52 -7.08 -14.78
C GLY A 87 -13.85 -7.82 -14.61
N PHE A 88 -14.21 -8.71 -15.52
CA PHE A 88 -15.35 -9.61 -15.31
C PHE A 88 -15.03 -10.64 -14.21
N PRO A 89 -16.04 -11.26 -13.57
CA PRO A 89 -15.81 -12.34 -12.62
C PRO A 89 -14.97 -13.48 -13.22
N GLU A 90 -14.11 -14.09 -12.40
CA GLU A 90 -13.13 -15.10 -12.84
C GLU A 90 -13.76 -16.36 -13.47
N ASP A 91 -14.98 -16.68 -13.07
CA ASP A 91 -15.75 -17.82 -13.58
C ASP A 91 -16.39 -17.57 -14.95
N GLN A 92 -16.28 -16.35 -15.50
CA GLN A 92 -16.78 -16.04 -16.82
C GLN A 92 -15.91 -16.73 -17.90
N PRO A 93 -16.51 -17.46 -18.86
CA PRO A 93 -15.77 -18.20 -19.89
C PRO A 93 -14.79 -17.33 -20.69
N GLU A 94 -15.11 -16.05 -20.88
CA GLU A 94 -14.29 -15.04 -21.53
C GLU A 94 -12.96 -14.79 -20.78
N VAL A 95 -13.03 -14.62 -19.45
CA VAL A 95 -11.84 -14.41 -18.59
C VAL A 95 -10.98 -15.66 -18.56
N MET A 96 -11.61 -16.82 -18.35
CA MET A 96 -10.92 -18.12 -18.37
C MET A 96 -10.21 -18.36 -19.71
N ALA A 97 -10.84 -17.98 -20.83
CA ALA A 97 -10.24 -18.12 -22.15
C ALA A 97 -9.03 -17.18 -22.34
N SER A 98 -9.12 -15.92 -21.92
CA SER A 98 -7.99 -14.97 -22.00
C SER A 98 -6.82 -15.38 -21.11
N LEU A 99 -7.08 -15.81 -19.87
CA LEU A 99 -6.05 -16.39 -18.98
C LEU A 99 -5.38 -17.63 -19.60
N ALA A 100 -6.14 -18.49 -20.26
CA ALA A 100 -5.59 -19.66 -20.96
C ALA A 100 -4.79 -19.32 -22.23
N ALA A 101 -5.04 -18.15 -22.84
CA ALA A 101 -4.35 -17.71 -24.06
C ALA A 101 -3.04 -16.94 -23.77
N LEU A 102 -2.96 -16.25 -22.63
CA LEU A 102 -1.82 -15.42 -22.26
C LEU A 102 -0.47 -16.16 -22.29
N PRO A 103 -0.30 -17.36 -21.68
CA PRO A 103 0.97 -18.09 -21.74
C PRO A 103 1.40 -18.46 -23.17
N GLY A 104 0.44 -18.67 -24.08
CA GLY A 104 0.74 -18.93 -25.49
C GLY A 104 1.24 -17.70 -26.22
N LEU A 105 0.69 -16.52 -25.93
CA LEU A 105 1.14 -15.25 -26.48
C LEU A 105 2.53 -14.88 -25.93
N ASP A 106 2.70 -14.96 -24.61
CA ASP A 106 3.99 -14.64 -23.98
C ASP A 106 5.13 -15.53 -24.47
N ALA A 107 4.91 -16.85 -24.56
CA ALA A 107 5.91 -17.77 -25.10
C ALA A 107 6.27 -17.49 -26.57
N LEU A 108 5.34 -16.97 -27.39
CA LEU A 108 5.63 -16.54 -28.76
C LEU A 108 6.44 -15.23 -28.79
N ILE A 109 6.18 -14.31 -27.85
CA ILE A 109 6.93 -13.06 -27.70
C ILE A 109 8.37 -13.37 -27.22
N GLU A 110 8.52 -14.20 -26.19
CA GLU A 110 9.80 -14.66 -25.66
C GLU A 110 10.64 -15.37 -26.72
N ALA A 111 10.06 -16.33 -27.45
CA ALA A 111 10.75 -17.10 -28.47
C ALA A 111 11.30 -16.25 -29.63
N ASN A 112 10.79 -15.02 -29.80
CA ASN A 112 11.24 -14.04 -30.79
C ASN A 112 12.02 -12.86 -30.15
N GLY A 113 12.40 -12.98 -28.87
CA GLY A 113 13.30 -12.07 -28.16
C GLY A 113 12.65 -10.82 -27.57
N GLY A 114 11.33 -10.75 -27.50
CA GLY A 114 10.60 -9.62 -26.94
C GLY A 114 10.27 -9.75 -25.45
N GLN A 115 10.03 -8.60 -24.82
CA GLN A 115 9.39 -8.53 -23.50
C GLN A 115 7.89 -8.27 -23.65
N THR A 116 7.10 -8.85 -22.74
CA THR A 116 5.65 -8.68 -22.70
C THR A 116 5.30 -7.58 -21.71
N MET A 117 4.44 -6.67 -22.14
CA MET A 117 3.81 -5.67 -21.28
C MET A 117 2.30 -5.70 -21.48
N LEU A 118 1.54 -5.75 -20.40
CA LEU A 118 0.09 -5.68 -20.44
C LEU A 118 -0.34 -4.21 -20.39
N LEU A 119 -1.15 -3.78 -21.35
CA LEU A 119 -1.76 -2.45 -21.35
C LEU A 119 -3.03 -2.49 -20.50
N MET A 120 -2.91 -2.12 -19.22
CA MET A 120 -4.08 -2.00 -18.34
C MET A 120 -4.97 -0.86 -18.83
N THR A 121 -6.15 -1.21 -19.33
CA THR A 121 -7.09 -0.24 -19.92
C THR A 121 -7.89 0.53 -18.87
N TRP A 122 -8.49 1.63 -19.32
CA TRP A 122 -9.40 2.45 -18.55
C TRP A 122 -10.85 1.92 -18.58
N GLY A 123 -11.58 2.17 -17.48
CA GLY A 123 -13.02 1.99 -17.40
C GLY A 123 -13.78 2.91 -18.36
N ARG A 124 -15.05 2.60 -18.62
CA ARG A 124 -15.94 3.46 -19.41
C ARG A 124 -16.43 4.63 -18.55
N ARG A 125 -16.49 5.82 -19.15
CA ARG A 125 -16.84 7.10 -18.51
C ARG A 125 -18.09 7.00 -17.63
N ASP A 126 -19.13 6.37 -18.17
CA ASP A 126 -20.46 6.28 -17.57
C ASP A 126 -20.74 4.89 -16.95
N GLY A 127 -19.69 4.09 -16.68
CA GLY A 127 -19.79 2.65 -16.44
C GLY A 127 -20.18 1.86 -17.71
N ASP A 128 -20.60 0.60 -17.55
CA ASP A 128 -21.08 -0.22 -18.67
C ASP A 128 -22.56 -0.57 -18.53
N SER A 129 -23.40 0.20 -19.21
CA SER A 129 -24.85 -0.03 -19.30
C SER A 129 -25.27 -1.42 -19.81
N THR A 130 -24.35 -2.20 -20.40
CA THR A 130 -24.57 -3.58 -20.83
C THR A 130 -24.45 -4.59 -19.68
N ASN A 131 -23.55 -4.33 -18.74
CA ASN A 131 -23.26 -5.18 -17.58
C ASN A 131 -23.29 -4.36 -16.26
N PRO A 132 -24.40 -3.66 -15.96
CA PRO A 132 -24.47 -2.72 -14.85
C PRO A 132 -24.42 -3.37 -13.47
N GLU A 133 -24.53 -4.71 -13.39
CA GLU A 133 -24.34 -5.49 -12.16
C GLU A 133 -22.85 -5.63 -11.79
N TRP A 134 -21.95 -5.54 -12.78
CA TRP A 134 -20.50 -5.60 -12.56
C TRP A 134 -19.84 -4.23 -12.68
N TYR A 135 -20.36 -3.38 -13.57
CA TYR A 135 -19.82 -2.07 -13.92
C TYR A 135 -20.91 -0.97 -13.85
N PRO A 136 -21.46 -0.69 -12.65
CA PRO A 136 -22.50 0.32 -12.46
C PRO A 136 -22.02 1.76 -12.75
N ASP A 137 -20.74 2.02 -12.58
CA ASP A 137 -20.09 3.33 -12.70
C ASP A 137 -18.62 3.19 -13.13
N TYR A 138 -17.94 4.32 -13.37
CA TYR A 138 -16.53 4.34 -13.74
C TYR A 138 -15.59 3.79 -12.64
N PRO A 139 -15.65 4.25 -11.37
CA PRO A 139 -14.73 3.77 -10.33
C PRO A 139 -14.78 2.26 -10.14
N THR A 140 -15.98 1.67 -10.07
CA THR A 140 -16.15 0.22 -9.94
C THR A 140 -15.58 -0.53 -11.14
N MET A 141 -15.78 -0.02 -12.37
CA MET A 141 -15.21 -0.63 -13.57
C MET A 141 -13.68 -0.49 -13.61
N GLN A 142 -13.13 0.65 -13.17
CA GLN A 142 -11.70 0.89 -13.20
C GLN A 142 -10.93 0.01 -12.21
N THR A 143 -11.45 -0.14 -10.98
CA THR A 143 -10.87 -1.05 -9.98
C THR A 143 -10.82 -2.48 -10.53
N LYS A 144 -11.98 -3.01 -10.97
CA LYS A 144 -12.07 -4.37 -11.52
C LYS A 144 -11.15 -4.61 -12.71
N LEU A 145 -11.03 -3.65 -13.62
CA LEU A 145 -10.08 -3.76 -14.74
C LEU A 145 -8.64 -3.84 -14.25
N ALA A 146 -8.26 -3.05 -13.24
CA ALA A 146 -6.92 -3.11 -12.66
C ALA A 146 -6.64 -4.50 -12.05
N ASP A 147 -7.51 -5.00 -11.18
CA ASP A 147 -7.43 -6.34 -10.58
C ASP A 147 -7.27 -7.43 -11.67
N GLY A 148 -8.03 -7.30 -12.75
CA GLY A 148 -7.98 -8.17 -13.93
C GLY A 148 -6.64 -8.18 -14.63
N TYR A 149 -6.05 -7.00 -14.86
CA TYR A 149 -4.75 -6.87 -15.53
C TYR A 149 -3.57 -7.28 -14.64
N LEU A 150 -3.64 -7.05 -13.32
CA LEU A 150 -2.65 -7.55 -12.36
C LEU A 150 -2.67 -9.09 -12.30
N ARG A 151 -3.87 -9.68 -12.26
CA ARG A 151 -4.06 -11.13 -12.39
C ARG A 151 -3.53 -11.69 -13.72
N TYR A 152 -3.74 -10.97 -14.82
CA TYR A 152 -3.18 -11.34 -16.13
C TYR A 152 -1.64 -11.33 -16.09
N ALA A 153 -1.02 -10.34 -15.42
CA ALA A 153 0.44 -10.27 -15.27
C ALA A 153 0.97 -11.43 -14.41
N ALA A 154 0.35 -11.67 -13.26
CA ALA A 154 0.71 -12.79 -12.38
C ALA A 154 0.60 -14.16 -13.08
N ALA A 155 -0.36 -14.33 -13.99
CA ALA A 155 -0.57 -15.58 -14.73
C ALA A 155 0.53 -15.93 -15.77
N ILE A 156 1.39 -14.97 -16.15
CA ILE A 156 2.51 -15.17 -17.07
C ILE A 156 3.88 -14.71 -16.54
N THR A 157 3.94 -14.11 -15.35
CA THR A 157 5.19 -13.89 -14.64
C THR A 157 5.76 -15.20 -14.10
N THR A 158 7.07 -15.36 -14.19
CA THR A 158 7.83 -16.53 -13.72
C THR A 158 9.17 -16.08 -13.14
N ASP A 159 9.83 -16.93 -12.35
CA ASP A 159 11.15 -16.70 -11.73
C ASP A 159 12.23 -16.18 -12.70
N THR A 160 12.09 -16.45 -14.01
CA THR A 160 13.05 -16.07 -15.06
C THR A 160 12.52 -15.01 -16.04
N ARG A 161 11.26 -14.60 -15.92
CA ARG A 161 10.61 -13.68 -16.87
C ARG A 161 9.42 -12.98 -16.22
N THR A 162 9.56 -11.68 -15.98
CA THR A 162 8.48 -10.80 -15.54
C THR A 162 7.60 -10.37 -16.70
N ALA A 163 6.28 -10.42 -16.52
CA ALA A 163 5.33 -9.75 -17.38
C ALA A 163 4.99 -8.37 -16.78
N TRP A 164 5.32 -7.31 -17.50
CA TRP A 164 5.22 -5.94 -17.01
C TRP A 164 3.81 -5.36 -17.25
N VAL A 165 3.45 -4.26 -16.59
CA VAL A 165 2.14 -3.59 -16.79
C VAL A 165 2.34 -2.10 -17.05
N ALA A 166 1.62 -1.56 -18.03
CA ALA A 166 1.44 -0.12 -18.22
C ALA A 166 0.06 0.30 -17.68
N PRO A 167 -0.03 0.97 -16.51
CA PRO A 167 -1.30 1.25 -15.82
C PRO A 167 -2.08 2.43 -16.43
N ALA A 168 -2.39 2.40 -17.72
CA ALA A 168 -3.12 3.51 -18.36
C ALA A 168 -4.49 3.76 -17.72
N GLY A 169 -5.10 2.72 -17.13
CA GLY A 169 -6.27 2.84 -16.26
C GLY A 169 -6.08 3.71 -15.01
N TYR A 170 -4.92 3.67 -14.35
CA TYR A 170 -4.62 4.55 -13.20
C TYR A 170 -4.46 6.00 -13.65
N GLY A 171 -3.87 6.27 -14.82
CA GLY A 171 -3.83 7.63 -15.37
C GLY A 171 -5.23 8.24 -15.58
N PHE A 172 -6.20 7.43 -16.00
CA PHE A 172 -7.60 7.88 -16.09
C PHE A 172 -8.24 8.03 -14.70
N ARG A 173 -7.88 7.17 -13.72
CA ARG A 173 -8.34 7.24 -12.33
C ARG A 173 -7.87 8.52 -11.65
N HIS A 174 -6.61 8.89 -11.83
CA HIS A 174 -6.05 10.15 -11.33
C HIS A 174 -6.85 11.35 -11.85
N VAL A 175 -7.11 11.43 -13.17
CA VAL A 175 -7.91 12.53 -13.76
C VAL A 175 -9.38 12.54 -13.31
N TRP A 176 -9.94 11.39 -12.91
CA TRP A 176 -11.23 11.33 -12.22
C TRP A 176 -11.13 11.91 -10.81
N GLN A 177 -10.14 11.48 -10.05
CA GLN A 177 -9.93 11.85 -8.65
C GLN A 177 -9.62 13.35 -8.50
N ASP A 178 -8.77 13.90 -9.37
CA ASP A 178 -8.54 15.33 -9.62
C ASP A 178 -9.82 16.17 -9.62
N ALA A 179 -10.84 15.69 -10.33
CA ALA A 179 -12.12 16.38 -10.47
C ALA A 179 -12.98 16.24 -9.21
N VAL A 180 -13.00 15.04 -8.61
CA VAL A 180 -13.69 14.79 -7.33
C VAL A 180 -13.13 15.66 -6.20
N ASP A 181 -11.81 15.76 -6.07
CA ASP A 181 -11.13 16.51 -5.01
C ASP A 181 -11.24 18.03 -5.21
N ALA A 182 -11.32 18.48 -6.46
CA ALA A 182 -11.70 19.86 -6.80
C ALA A 182 -13.19 20.18 -6.50
N GLY A 183 -14.00 19.17 -6.16
CA GLY A 183 -15.45 19.31 -5.97
C GLY A 183 -16.22 19.51 -7.28
N GLU A 184 -15.62 19.13 -8.41
CA GLU A 184 -16.24 19.10 -9.74
C GLU A 184 -16.98 17.78 -9.95
N ASP A 185 -17.93 17.75 -10.90
CA ASP A 185 -18.53 16.50 -11.38
C ASP A 185 -17.66 15.96 -12.53
N PRO A 186 -16.99 14.80 -12.40
CA PRO A 186 -16.16 14.25 -13.48
C PRO A 186 -16.95 13.96 -14.77
N LEU A 187 -18.29 13.83 -14.65
CA LEU A 187 -19.22 13.60 -15.75
C LEU A 187 -19.78 14.91 -16.36
N ASP A 188 -19.39 16.09 -15.88
CA ASP A 188 -19.70 17.35 -16.58
C ASP A 188 -18.94 17.38 -17.92
N PRO A 189 -19.60 17.67 -19.06
CA PRO A 189 -18.93 17.79 -20.36
C PRO A 189 -17.77 18.80 -20.44
N ALA A 190 -17.64 19.72 -19.48
CA ALA A 190 -16.51 20.62 -19.33
C ALA A 190 -15.30 19.99 -18.59
N ALA A 191 -15.55 19.02 -17.71
CA ALA A 191 -14.52 18.38 -16.88
C ALA A 191 -13.44 17.71 -17.74
N ARG A 192 -12.22 17.59 -17.19
CA ARG A 192 -11.10 16.96 -17.92
C ARG A 192 -11.36 15.47 -18.16
N PHE A 193 -11.87 14.77 -17.15
CA PHE A 193 -12.21 13.35 -17.22
C PHE A 193 -13.18 13.05 -18.37
N TYR A 194 -14.32 13.75 -18.46
CA TYR A 194 -15.27 13.59 -19.57
C TYR A 194 -14.61 13.69 -20.95
N ARG A 195 -13.66 14.64 -21.10
CA ARG A 195 -12.92 14.92 -22.35
C ARG A 195 -11.80 13.93 -22.65
N LEU A 196 -11.47 12.99 -21.76
CA LEU A 196 -10.60 11.85 -22.07
C LEU A 196 -11.25 10.86 -23.05
N TYR A 197 -12.58 10.91 -23.22
CA TYR A 197 -13.35 10.00 -24.07
C TYR A 197 -13.91 10.70 -25.31
N ILE A 198 -14.20 9.94 -26.36
CA ILE A 198 -15.11 10.40 -27.42
C ILE A 198 -16.58 10.31 -26.93
N GLU A 199 -17.53 10.64 -27.82
CA GLU A 199 -18.96 10.70 -27.49
C GLU A 199 -19.49 9.42 -26.84
N ASP A 200 -19.00 8.24 -27.28
CA ASP A 200 -19.45 6.93 -26.80
C ASP A 200 -19.04 6.56 -25.35
N GLY A 201 -18.19 7.36 -24.69
CA GLY A 201 -17.78 7.12 -23.31
C GLY A 201 -16.92 5.86 -23.10
N SER A 202 -16.42 5.24 -24.16
CA SER A 202 -15.59 4.03 -24.09
C SER A 202 -14.25 4.23 -24.79
N HIS A 203 -14.24 4.71 -26.03
CA HIS A 203 -12.99 4.92 -26.75
C HIS A 203 -12.32 6.23 -26.31
N PRO A 204 -10.97 6.25 -26.24
CA PRO A 204 -10.24 7.43 -25.83
C PRO A 204 -10.38 8.54 -26.89
N SER A 205 -10.45 9.78 -26.44
CA SER A 205 -10.24 10.96 -27.29
C SER A 205 -8.75 11.11 -27.62
N PRO A 206 -8.34 12.08 -28.46
CA PRO A 206 -6.93 12.42 -28.62
C PRO A 206 -6.24 12.80 -27.30
N LEU A 207 -6.98 13.28 -26.30
CA LEU A 207 -6.44 13.59 -24.97
C LEU A 207 -6.25 12.31 -24.14
N GLY A 208 -7.25 11.43 -24.09
CA GLY A 208 -7.12 10.14 -23.40
C GLY A 208 -6.09 9.20 -24.04
N THR A 209 -5.91 9.29 -25.35
CA THR A 209 -4.86 8.54 -26.07
C THR A 209 -3.47 9.07 -25.75
N TYR A 210 -3.34 10.38 -25.58
CA TYR A 210 -2.07 10.99 -25.16
C TYR A 210 -1.72 10.65 -23.70
N LEU A 211 -2.71 10.66 -22.79
CA LEU A 211 -2.57 10.18 -21.42
C LEU A 211 -2.08 8.71 -21.38
N ALA A 212 -2.74 7.81 -22.11
CA ALA A 212 -2.33 6.41 -22.20
C ALA A 212 -0.93 6.24 -22.82
N ALA A 213 -0.58 7.02 -23.84
CA ALA A 213 0.75 7.01 -24.45
C ALA A 213 1.84 7.48 -23.46
N CYS A 214 1.56 8.52 -22.65
CA CYS A 214 2.46 8.96 -21.59
C CYS A 214 2.68 7.86 -20.54
N VAL A 215 1.62 7.21 -20.06
CA VAL A 215 1.77 6.11 -19.07
C VAL A 215 2.62 4.98 -19.64
N ILE A 216 2.41 4.59 -20.90
CA ILE A 216 3.23 3.55 -21.57
C ILE A 216 4.68 4.02 -21.72
N TYR A 217 4.90 5.28 -22.09
CA TYR A 217 6.24 5.86 -22.19
C TYR A 217 6.98 5.79 -20.85
N SER A 218 6.39 6.31 -19.77
CA SER A 218 7.00 6.32 -18.44
C SER A 218 7.21 4.90 -17.89
N SER A 219 6.25 3.99 -18.11
CA SER A 219 6.35 2.56 -17.71
C SER A 219 7.53 1.83 -18.37
N ILE A 220 7.85 2.15 -19.62
CA ILE A 220 8.94 1.50 -20.37
C ILE A 220 10.29 2.19 -20.15
N SER A 221 10.31 3.53 -20.05
CA SER A 221 11.54 4.32 -19.99
C SER A 221 12.09 4.53 -18.57
N GLY A 222 11.20 4.69 -17.58
CA GLY A 222 11.55 5.24 -16.26
C GLY A 222 11.70 6.76 -16.26
N ASP A 223 11.48 7.44 -17.39
CA ASP A 223 11.43 8.89 -17.48
C ASP A 223 10.00 9.39 -17.25
N VAL A 224 9.86 10.58 -16.67
CA VAL A 224 8.58 11.32 -16.64
C VAL A 224 8.15 11.80 -18.04
N CYS A 225 6.85 11.76 -18.33
CA CYS A 225 6.25 12.33 -19.53
C CYS A 225 6.06 13.86 -19.43
N SER A 226 6.10 14.43 -18.22
CA SER A 226 6.07 15.86 -17.97
C SER A 226 7.10 16.63 -18.83
N GLY A 227 6.59 17.51 -19.70
CA GLY A 227 7.40 18.31 -20.61
C GLY A 227 7.66 17.69 -21.99
N ARG A 228 7.21 16.45 -22.26
CA ARG A 228 7.28 15.83 -23.60
C ARG A 228 6.37 16.54 -24.61
N ALA A 229 6.66 16.38 -25.89
CA ALA A 229 5.81 16.90 -26.96
C ALA A 229 4.43 16.23 -26.96
N ALA A 230 3.39 17.02 -27.26
CA ALA A 230 2.00 16.58 -27.33
C ALA A 230 1.37 16.88 -28.71
N PRO A 231 0.31 16.16 -29.12
CA PRO A 231 -0.43 16.45 -30.34
C PRO A 231 -0.89 17.92 -30.38
N PRO A 232 -0.66 18.67 -31.49
CA PRO A 232 -0.88 20.12 -31.56
C PRO A 232 -2.36 20.54 -31.54
N SER A 233 -3.28 19.59 -31.47
CA SER A 233 -4.72 19.78 -31.28
C SER A 233 -5.13 19.92 -29.81
N LEU A 234 -4.27 19.54 -28.85
CA LEU A 234 -4.55 19.57 -27.43
C LEU A 234 -4.27 20.95 -26.83
N SER A 235 -4.98 21.32 -25.77
CA SER A 235 -4.72 22.56 -25.04
C SER A 235 -3.53 22.38 -24.09
N ALA A 236 -2.69 23.40 -23.93
CA ALA A 236 -1.52 23.32 -23.05
C ALA A 236 -1.88 23.00 -21.58
N ALA A 237 -3.06 23.45 -21.12
CA ALA A 237 -3.54 23.16 -19.78
C ALA A 237 -3.99 21.69 -19.61
N ASP A 238 -4.57 21.10 -20.65
CA ASP A 238 -4.90 19.67 -20.64
C ASP A 238 -3.64 18.80 -20.74
N VAL A 239 -2.68 19.18 -21.60
CA VAL A 239 -1.40 18.47 -21.78
C VAL A 239 -0.63 18.38 -20.46
N VAL A 240 -0.43 19.49 -19.77
CA VAL A 240 0.29 19.51 -18.48
C VAL A 240 -0.40 18.61 -17.45
N ALA A 241 -1.73 18.68 -17.37
CA ALA A 241 -2.49 17.88 -16.40
C ALA A 241 -2.45 16.37 -16.71
N VAL A 242 -2.57 15.95 -17.99
CA VAL A 242 -2.50 14.52 -18.32
C VAL A 242 -1.08 13.97 -18.35
N GLN A 243 -0.06 14.81 -18.47
CA GLN A 243 1.33 14.41 -18.22
C GLN A 243 1.55 14.13 -16.74
N ALA A 244 1.16 15.05 -15.86
CA ALA A 244 1.23 14.85 -14.41
C ALA A 244 0.45 13.60 -13.97
N ALA A 245 -0.78 13.42 -14.45
CA ALA A 245 -1.59 12.24 -14.16
C ALA A 245 -0.98 10.93 -14.69
N ALA A 246 -0.21 10.96 -15.78
CA ALA A 246 0.50 9.80 -16.28
C ALA A 246 1.74 9.46 -15.46
N ASP A 247 2.42 10.48 -14.95
CA ASP A 247 3.61 10.33 -14.10
C ASP A 247 3.19 9.81 -12.71
N ALA A 248 2.18 10.42 -12.08
CA ALA A 248 1.60 9.92 -10.84
C ALA A 248 1.14 8.46 -10.97
N ALA A 249 0.44 8.09 -12.05
CA ALA A 249 0.01 6.72 -12.30
C ALA A 249 1.13 5.67 -12.42
N VAL A 250 2.39 6.09 -12.61
CA VAL A 250 3.55 5.20 -12.81
C VAL A 250 4.56 5.27 -11.65
N PHE A 251 4.72 6.43 -11.03
CA PHE A 251 5.73 6.67 -9.99
C PHE A 251 5.14 6.82 -8.58
N GLU A 252 3.82 7.03 -8.45
CA GLU A 252 3.16 7.37 -7.19
C GLU A 252 2.00 6.40 -6.87
N GLU A 253 1.09 6.16 -7.82
CA GLU A 253 -0.11 5.33 -7.65
C GLU A 253 0.01 3.89 -8.18
N SER A 254 1.20 3.47 -8.61
CA SER A 254 1.42 2.19 -9.31
C SER A 254 1.23 0.96 -8.42
N GLY A 255 1.33 1.11 -7.09
CA GLY A 255 1.27 0.00 -6.13
C GLY A 255 2.33 -1.06 -6.44
N ASP A 256 1.93 -2.33 -6.42
CA ASP A 256 2.82 -3.48 -6.68
C ASP A 256 3.19 -3.70 -8.16
N ILE A 257 2.91 -2.74 -9.05
CA ILE A 257 3.34 -2.84 -10.46
C ILE A 257 4.86 -2.65 -10.53
N ALA A 258 5.55 -3.77 -10.75
CA ALA A 258 6.96 -3.76 -11.08
C ALA A 258 7.20 -3.12 -12.47
N TYR A 259 8.35 -2.46 -12.64
CA TYR A 259 8.77 -1.81 -13.89
C TYR A 259 10.17 -2.24 -14.35
N PRO A 260 10.46 -2.20 -15.67
CA PRO A 260 11.69 -2.75 -16.25
C PRO A 260 12.97 -2.05 -15.78
N TRP A 261 12.86 -0.79 -15.35
CA TRP A 261 13.96 0.04 -14.88
C TRP A 261 14.29 -0.16 -13.40
N GLN A 262 13.38 -0.71 -12.58
CA GLN A 262 13.60 -0.93 -11.15
C GLN A 262 14.73 -1.93 -10.87
N GLY A 263 14.93 -2.92 -11.75
CA GLY A 263 16.00 -3.92 -11.65
C GLY A 263 17.30 -3.57 -12.40
N ALA A 264 17.41 -2.37 -12.99
CA ALA A 264 18.55 -1.99 -13.84
C ALA A 264 19.63 -1.17 -13.11
N GLY A 265 19.51 -1.00 -11.78
CA GLY A 265 20.25 -0.03 -10.98
C GLY A 265 21.61 -0.47 -10.43
N GLU A 266 22.03 -1.73 -10.60
CA GLU A 266 23.31 -2.25 -10.06
C GLU A 266 24.18 -2.95 -11.11
N ASP A 267 24.89 -2.15 -11.91
CA ASP A 267 26.15 -2.58 -12.53
C ASP A 267 27.24 -1.52 -12.29
N THR A 268 27.87 -1.58 -11.11
CA THR A 268 29.13 -0.89 -10.85
C THR A 268 30.26 -1.58 -11.59
N GLY A 269 30.27 -1.43 -12.92
CA GLY A 269 31.28 -1.99 -13.83
C GLY A 269 32.65 -1.35 -13.65
N GLU A 270 33.39 -1.74 -12.61
CA GLU A 270 34.77 -1.32 -12.39
C GLU A 270 35.79 -2.17 -13.20
N GLN A 271 36.88 -1.50 -13.63
CA GLN A 271 38.19 -2.02 -14.08
C GLN A 271 38.33 -2.56 -15.53
N PRO A 272 39.57 -2.62 -16.09
CA PRO A 272 40.88 -2.32 -15.49
C PRO A 272 41.70 -1.19 -16.18
N GLY A 273 42.67 -0.64 -15.45
CA GLY A 273 43.42 0.55 -15.87
C GLY A 273 44.63 0.33 -16.79
N ASP A 274 45.15 1.43 -17.33
CA ASP A 274 46.49 1.55 -17.95
C ASP A 274 47.14 2.90 -17.57
N THR A 275 48.35 3.16 -18.05
CA THR A 275 49.42 3.76 -17.26
C THR A 275 49.93 5.12 -17.75
N GLY A 276 50.17 6.00 -16.78
CA GLY A 276 50.95 7.25 -16.75
C GLY A 276 51.52 7.92 -18.02
N ALA A 277 51.10 9.19 -18.22
CA ALA A 277 51.97 10.34 -18.54
C ALA A 277 51.19 11.63 -18.17
N LYS A 278 51.59 12.50 -17.24
CA LYS A 278 52.71 13.48 -17.20
C LYS A 278 52.63 14.65 -18.19
N ASP A 279 52.81 15.85 -17.62
CA ASP A 279 53.16 17.15 -18.22
C ASP A 279 52.06 17.83 -19.07
N THR A 280 51.82 19.16 -19.10
CA THR A 280 52.21 20.37 -18.31
C THR A 280 51.42 21.57 -18.85
N ALA A 281 51.24 22.66 -18.06
CA ALA A 281 50.94 24.04 -18.51
C ALA A 281 49.55 24.29 -19.17
N ASP A 282 48.96 25.49 -19.20
CA ASP A 282 49.30 26.82 -18.64
C ASP A 282 47.99 27.62 -18.31
N ASP A 283 48.13 28.74 -17.61
CA ASP A 283 47.05 29.64 -17.13
C ASP A 283 46.83 30.85 -18.13
N PRO A 284 46.17 31.99 -17.80
CA PRO A 284 44.79 32.32 -18.20
C PRO A 284 44.63 33.62 -19.05
N GLU A 285 43.39 33.99 -19.40
CA GLU A 285 42.83 35.35 -19.63
C GLU A 285 41.33 35.19 -20.03
N ASP A 286 40.39 36.13 -19.97
CA ASP A 286 40.02 37.35 -19.22
C ASP A 286 38.83 37.97 -20.02
N THR A 287 38.16 38.99 -19.49
CA THR A 287 37.04 39.76 -20.05
C THR A 287 35.67 39.04 -20.03
N GLY A 288 34.56 39.65 -19.58
CA GLY A 288 34.35 40.99 -19.02
C GLY A 288 33.18 41.71 -19.67
N GLY A 289 32.09 41.96 -18.93
CA GLY A 289 30.94 42.71 -19.46
C GLY A 289 29.78 42.84 -18.47
N ALA A 290 29.50 44.06 -18.03
CA ALA A 290 28.41 44.37 -17.11
C ALA A 290 27.37 45.33 -17.73
N GLY A 291 26.12 45.21 -17.30
CA GLY A 291 25.00 46.10 -17.63
C GLY A 291 23.67 45.32 -17.58
N GLY A 292 22.60 45.76 -16.91
CA GLY A 292 22.34 47.05 -16.27
C GLY A 292 21.05 47.65 -16.82
N GLY A 293 19.93 47.48 -16.10
CA GLY A 293 18.64 48.03 -16.52
C GLY A 293 17.52 47.72 -15.53
N ALA A 294 16.90 48.78 -14.98
CA ALA A 294 15.80 48.68 -14.04
C ALA A 294 14.66 49.63 -14.45
N SER A 295 13.41 49.15 -14.37
CA SER A 295 12.17 49.95 -14.35
C SER A 295 11.03 49.00 -13.93
N SER A 296 10.24 49.15 -12.85
CA SER A 296 9.63 50.29 -12.13
C SER A 296 8.16 50.59 -12.54
N GLY A 297 7.23 50.41 -11.61
CA GLY A 297 5.84 50.90 -11.64
C GLY A 297 4.77 49.83 -11.93
N GLY A 298 3.61 49.79 -11.26
CA GLY A 298 3.18 50.57 -10.09
C GLY A 298 1.64 50.65 -9.93
N CYS A 299 1.15 50.32 -8.72
CA CYS A 299 -0.12 50.74 -8.06
C CYS A 299 -1.49 50.71 -8.80
N GLY A 300 -2.47 50.05 -8.18
CA GLY A 300 -3.92 50.30 -8.41
C GLY A 300 -4.79 49.61 -7.35
N CYS A 301 -5.67 50.35 -6.65
CA CYS A 301 -6.44 49.87 -5.49
C CYS A 301 -7.96 49.93 -5.69
N SER A 302 -8.70 49.07 -4.96
CA SER A 302 -10.14 49.20 -4.58
C SER A 302 -11.19 49.01 -5.72
N ASN A 303 -12.46 48.65 -5.48
CA ASN A 303 -13.27 48.73 -4.24
C ASN A 303 -14.55 47.84 -4.23
N THR A 304 -15.09 47.59 -3.03
CA THR A 304 -16.53 47.34 -2.65
C THR A 304 -17.34 46.06 -3.02
N ASN A 305 -17.78 45.40 -1.93
CA ASN A 305 -18.94 44.48 -1.68
C ASN A 305 -20.33 45.21 -1.85
N PRO A 306 -21.55 44.67 -1.56
CA PRO A 306 -21.96 43.33 -1.06
C PRO A 306 -23.26 42.68 -1.65
N GLY A 307 -23.57 41.43 -1.23
CA GLY A 307 -24.89 40.75 -1.41
C GLY A 307 -25.22 39.76 -0.28
N ARG A 308 -26.49 39.62 0.12
CA ARG A 308 -26.96 38.90 1.34
C ARG A 308 -27.97 37.77 1.04
N GLY A 309 -27.92 36.70 1.86
CA GLY A 309 -29.03 35.74 2.08
C GLY A 309 -29.10 34.61 1.05
N TRP A 310 -29.56 33.39 1.36
CA TRP A 310 -30.58 33.02 2.36
C TRP A 310 -30.29 31.69 3.10
N VAL A 311 -30.93 31.52 4.26
CA VAL A 311 -31.02 30.24 4.99
C VAL A 311 -32.26 29.47 4.54
N ALA A 312 -32.13 28.17 4.23
CA ALA A 312 -33.26 27.24 4.19
C ALA A 312 -32.80 25.78 4.41
N ALA A 313 -32.95 25.27 5.64
CA ALA A 313 -32.87 23.84 5.91
C ALA A 313 -34.22 23.18 5.54
N VAL A 314 -34.20 22.01 4.90
CA VAL A 314 -35.39 21.18 4.66
C VAL A 314 -35.09 19.73 5.00
N ALA A 315 -35.40 19.33 6.23
CA ALA A 315 -35.51 17.92 6.60
C ALA A 315 -36.88 17.38 6.13
N THR A 316 -36.91 16.17 5.54
CA THR A 316 -38.17 15.46 5.27
C THR A 316 -38.16 14.08 5.89
N LEU A 317 -38.84 13.95 7.02
CA LEU A 317 -39.10 12.69 7.72
C LEU A 317 -40.37 12.05 7.15
N VAL A 318 -40.32 10.79 6.71
CA VAL A 318 -41.52 10.01 6.32
C VAL A 318 -41.64 8.74 7.15
N LEU A 319 -42.56 8.77 8.11
CA LEU A 319 -43.02 7.59 8.85
C LEU A 319 -44.52 7.40 8.63
N LEU A 320 -44.95 6.25 8.10
CA LEU A 320 -46.34 5.81 8.25
C LEU A 320 -46.43 4.28 8.48
N ARG A 321 -46.78 3.90 9.71
CA ARG A 321 -47.18 2.52 10.08
C ARG A 321 -48.70 2.38 10.07
N ARG A 322 -49.22 1.25 9.56
CA ARG A 322 -50.17 0.29 10.24
C ARG A 322 -50.73 -0.75 9.24
N ARG A 323 -50.52 -2.05 9.48
CA ARG A 323 -51.47 -3.06 10.06
C ARG A 323 -52.73 -3.33 9.18
N MET A 324 -53.25 -4.54 8.99
CA MET A 324 -53.20 -5.79 9.78
C MET A 324 -53.72 -7.00 8.94
N GLY A 325 -53.33 -8.27 9.17
CA GLY A 325 -53.93 -9.41 8.41
C GLY A 325 -53.49 -10.87 8.74
N ARG A 326 -53.88 -11.42 9.91
CA ARG A 326 -53.62 -12.82 10.37
C ARG A 326 -54.16 -13.95 9.45
N ARG A 327 -53.48 -15.13 9.39
CA ARG A 327 -53.91 -16.44 10.02
C ARG A 327 -53.09 -17.72 9.63
N THR A 328 -52.57 -18.44 10.65
CA THR A 328 -52.50 -19.93 10.92
C THR A 328 -52.13 -20.95 9.81
N ALA A 329 -51.45 -22.11 10.04
CA ALA A 329 -51.29 -23.00 11.23
C ALA A 329 -49.95 -23.84 11.17
N GLN A 330 -49.26 -24.19 12.28
CA GLN A 330 -49.20 -25.51 12.99
C GLN A 330 -49.24 -26.79 12.10
N GLY A 331 -48.44 -27.85 12.31
CA GLY A 331 -47.40 -28.23 13.30
C GLY A 331 -46.63 -29.48 12.78
N ALA A 332 -45.94 -30.37 13.52
CA ALA A 332 -45.59 -30.52 14.94
C ALA A 332 -44.52 -31.62 15.11
N ALA A 333 -43.75 -31.64 16.21
CA ALA A 333 -43.02 -32.83 16.69
C ALA A 333 -42.83 -32.78 18.22
N ARG A 334 -42.81 -33.94 18.88
CA ARG A 334 -42.58 -34.13 20.33
C ARG A 334 -41.41 -35.11 20.56
N GLY A 335 -40.65 -34.94 21.65
CA GLY A 335 -39.78 -35.99 22.23
C GLY A 335 -40.60 -37.09 22.95
N PRO A 336 -40.09 -37.82 23.99
CA PRO A 336 -39.17 -37.30 25.03
C PRO A 336 -38.22 -38.33 25.76
N VAL A 337 -37.54 -37.87 26.84
CA VAL A 337 -36.81 -38.61 27.96
C VAL A 337 -35.60 -39.50 27.54
N SER A 338 -34.56 -39.83 28.34
CA SER A 338 -34.25 -39.83 29.80
C SER A 338 -32.71 -40.02 29.99
N SER A 339 -31.99 -39.79 31.12
CA SER A 339 -32.14 -38.94 32.33
C SER A 339 -30.97 -39.17 33.34
N SER A 340 -30.50 -38.12 34.04
CA SER A 340 -29.82 -38.14 35.38
C SER A 340 -28.32 -38.48 35.52
N GLY A 341 -27.61 -37.75 36.41
CA GLY A 341 -26.44 -38.26 37.15
C GLY A 341 -25.37 -37.21 37.51
N ALA A 342 -25.20 -36.90 38.80
CA ALA A 342 -24.13 -36.03 39.31
C ALA A 342 -23.30 -36.74 40.41
N VAL A 343 -22.10 -36.22 40.70
CA VAL A 343 -21.37 -36.13 42.01
C VAL A 343 -19.85 -36.33 41.85
N SER A 344 -19.10 -35.49 42.58
CA SER A 344 -17.64 -35.37 42.61
C SER A 344 -16.88 -36.53 43.28
N GLY A 345 -15.57 -36.63 43.02
CA GLY A 345 -14.62 -37.50 43.73
C GLY A 345 -13.18 -36.95 43.72
N GLN A 346 -12.45 -37.12 44.81
CA GLN A 346 -11.13 -36.52 45.09
C GLN A 346 -9.94 -37.50 44.93
N LEU A 347 -8.75 -36.92 44.70
CA LEU A 347 -7.40 -37.34 45.15
C LEU A 347 -6.80 -38.70 44.70
N GLY A 348 -5.52 -38.67 44.30
CA GLY A 348 -4.67 -39.86 44.25
C GLY A 348 -3.33 -39.66 43.51
N ALA A 349 -2.25 -39.33 44.24
CA ALA A 349 -0.89 -39.17 43.69
C ALA A 349 0.05 -40.31 44.09
N SER A 350 0.98 -40.69 43.18
CA SER A 350 2.28 -41.39 43.35
C SER A 350 2.80 -41.67 41.91
N VAL A 351 4.09 -41.74 41.55
CA VAL A 351 5.23 -42.60 41.99
C VAL A 351 6.49 -41.93 41.36
N ALA A 352 7.69 -41.77 41.93
CA ALA A 352 8.30 -42.07 43.24
C ALA A 352 9.50 -41.10 43.47
N SER A 353 10.48 -41.48 44.29
CA SER A 353 11.77 -40.76 44.50
C SER A 353 12.96 -41.71 44.34
N PHE A 354 14.12 -41.19 43.96
CA PHE A 354 15.43 -41.82 44.23
C PHE A 354 16.44 -40.79 44.76
N LEU A 355 17.26 -41.22 45.72
CA LEU A 355 18.33 -40.45 46.36
C LEU A 355 19.54 -40.32 45.41
N GLY A 356 20.46 -39.35 45.48
CA GLY A 356 20.70 -38.26 46.44
C GLY A 356 22.20 -38.23 46.83
N LEU A 357 22.78 -37.05 47.12
CA LEU A 357 24.03 -36.92 47.90
C LEU A 357 24.27 -35.45 48.35
N SER A 358 25.07 -35.25 49.40
CA SER A 358 25.23 -33.96 50.10
C SER A 358 26.67 -33.48 50.13
N THR A 359 26.92 -32.16 50.15
CA THR A 359 28.16 -31.58 50.73
C THR A 359 27.99 -30.12 51.20
N LEU A 360 27.98 -29.95 52.52
CA LEU A 360 28.59 -28.88 53.36
C LEU A 360 28.58 -27.39 52.90
N ALA A 361 27.95 -26.55 53.74
CA ALA A 361 28.09 -25.10 53.76
C ALA A 361 28.78 -24.60 55.05
N ALA A 362 29.59 -23.54 54.95
CA ALA A 362 30.28 -22.79 56.02
C ALA A 362 31.11 -21.64 55.36
N CYS A 363 31.19 -20.36 55.80
CA CYS A 363 30.62 -19.60 56.92
C CYS A 363 30.64 -18.07 56.63
N ALA A 364 29.75 -17.31 57.31
CA ALA A 364 29.91 -15.93 57.84
C ALA A 364 30.01 -14.66 56.93
N ASP A 365 28.92 -13.88 56.93
CA ASP A 365 28.76 -12.45 57.37
C ASP A 365 30.02 -11.60 57.72
N PRO A 366 30.00 -10.22 57.64
CA PRO A 366 28.84 -9.40 58.06
C PRO A 366 28.61 -7.97 57.47
N ALA A 367 27.50 -7.39 57.95
CA ALA A 367 27.28 -5.98 58.33
C ALA A 367 26.95 -4.90 57.27
N ALA A 368 25.93 -4.11 57.61
CA ALA A 368 25.48 -2.92 56.88
C ALA A 368 26.26 -1.66 57.30
N ASP A 369 26.30 -0.67 56.41
CA ASP A 369 26.40 0.74 56.78
C ASP A 369 25.24 1.52 56.16
N SER A 370 24.73 2.49 56.92
CA SER A 370 23.51 3.24 56.62
C SER A 370 23.86 4.66 56.18
N GLY A 371 24.01 4.87 54.88
CA GLY A 371 24.13 6.19 54.27
C GLY A 371 22.86 6.58 53.54
N ILE A 372 22.17 7.62 54.00
CA ILE A 372 21.14 8.32 53.21
C ILE A 372 21.85 9.35 52.33
N PRO A 373 21.79 9.29 50.99
CA PRO A 373 22.14 10.40 50.11
C PRO A 373 20.97 11.38 50.02
N ASN A 374 21.27 12.67 49.81
CA ASN A 374 20.29 13.76 49.84
C ASN A 374 19.18 13.63 48.78
N ALA A 375 17.99 14.11 49.12
CA ALA A 375 16.85 14.30 48.22
C ALA A 375 16.99 15.51 47.26
N ASP A 376 18.23 15.89 46.90
CA ASP A 376 18.58 17.04 46.04
C ASP A 376 19.45 16.60 44.84
N SER A 377 19.31 15.35 44.39
CA SER A 377 20.02 14.82 43.20
C SER A 377 19.20 13.83 42.37
N ALA A 378 17.89 13.76 42.62
CA ALA A 378 16.93 12.92 41.89
C ALA A 378 16.10 13.75 40.88
N ALA A 379 16.73 14.73 40.26
CA ALA A 379 16.19 15.53 39.17
C ALA A 379 17.29 15.73 38.13
N LEU A 380 16.95 15.57 36.85
CA LEU A 380 17.87 15.62 35.69
C LEU A 380 18.78 14.40 35.50
N ALA A 381 18.19 13.21 35.52
CA ALA A 381 18.46 12.23 34.46
C ALA A 381 17.16 12.13 33.65
N ALA A 382 17.20 12.47 32.36
CA ALA A 382 16.10 12.16 31.46
C ALA A 382 16.10 10.64 31.26
N ASP A 383 14.98 9.99 31.55
CA ASP A 383 14.82 8.56 31.33
C ASP A 383 14.55 8.37 29.83
N THR A 384 15.62 8.34 29.03
CA THR A 384 15.52 8.15 27.59
C THR A 384 15.09 6.72 27.32
N ARG A 385 13.81 6.54 27.00
CA ARG A 385 13.26 5.29 26.46
C ARG A 385 14.18 4.76 25.35
N SER A 386 14.44 3.45 25.35
CA SER A 386 15.16 2.79 24.26
C SER A 386 14.47 3.02 22.91
N PRO A 387 15.19 2.94 21.77
CA PRO A 387 14.58 2.81 20.45
C PRO A 387 13.49 1.73 20.44
N GLY A 388 12.43 1.91 19.65
CA GLY A 388 11.24 1.03 19.60
C GLY A 388 10.33 1.03 20.84
N HIS A 389 10.80 1.46 22.02
CA HIS A 389 10.09 1.25 23.28
C HIS A 389 9.27 2.46 23.77
N TYR A 390 8.07 2.67 23.21
CA TYR A 390 7.23 3.84 23.51
C TYR A 390 6.41 3.74 24.81
N PHE A 391 5.84 2.57 25.12
CA PHE A 391 4.90 2.37 26.24
C PHE A 391 5.55 1.60 27.41
N PRO A 392 4.94 1.55 28.62
CA PRO A 392 5.49 0.78 29.73
C PRO A 392 5.44 -0.73 29.45
N ASP A 393 6.37 -1.50 30.05
CA ASP A 393 6.60 -2.94 29.82
C ASP A 393 5.37 -3.86 29.96
N ALA A 394 4.30 -3.38 30.59
CA ALA A 394 3.02 -4.08 30.76
C ALA A 394 2.00 -3.80 29.64
N ALA A 395 2.39 -3.09 28.58
CA ALA A 395 1.61 -2.94 27.37
C ALA A 395 1.49 -4.29 26.61
N PRO A 396 0.40 -4.52 25.85
CA PRO A 396 0.22 -5.78 25.12
C PRO A 396 1.33 -6.00 24.07
N TRP A 397 1.87 -4.93 23.47
CA TRP A 397 2.93 -4.99 22.46
C TRP A 397 4.27 -5.49 23.01
N THR A 398 4.59 -5.24 24.29
CA THR A 398 5.87 -5.62 24.92
C THR A 398 5.78 -6.95 25.68
N THR A 399 4.64 -7.65 25.58
CA THR A 399 4.41 -8.93 26.26
C THR A 399 4.92 -10.08 25.40
N ALA A 400 5.91 -10.82 25.89
CA ALA A 400 6.39 -12.03 25.22
C ALA A 400 5.30 -13.12 25.18
N VAL A 401 5.03 -13.64 23.98
CA VAL A 401 4.02 -14.66 23.68
C VAL A 401 4.59 -16.00 23.25
N ALA A 402 5.92 -16.22 23.30
CA ALA A 402 6.56 -17.49 22.94
C ALA A 402 5.87 -18.76 23.50
N ASP A 403 5.47 -18.73 24.77
CA ASP A 403 4.78 -19.82 25.47
C ASP A 403 3.25 -19.65 25.57
N ALA A 404 2.68 -18.63 24.91
CA ALA A 404 1.24 -18.36 24.95
C ALA A 404 0.42 -19.48 24.30
N PRO A 405 -0.79 -19.80 24.82
CA PRO A 405 -1.64 -20.83 24.24
C PRO A 405 -2.03 -20.47 22.80
N LEU A 406 -2.15 -21.49 21.95
CA LEU A 406 -2.67 -21.35 20.60
C LEU A 406 -4.19 -21.17 20.59
N ASP A 407 -4.67 -20.48 19.57
CA ASP A 407 -6.09 -20.39 19.29
C ASP A 407 -6.68 -21.78 18.95
N PRO A 408 -7.88 -22.13 19.44
CA PRO A 408 -8.54 -23.39 19.10
C PRO A 408 -8.73 -23.62 17.59
N ASP A 409 -8.86 -22.55 16.80
CA ASP A 409 -9.04 -22.61 15.35
C ASP A 409 -7.74 -22.34 14.58
N ASN A 410 -6.56 -22.32 15.25
CA ASN A 410 -5.23 -22.11 14.65
C ASN A 410 -5.03 -22.80 13.29
N ASP A 411 -5.31 -24.10 13.21
CA ASP A 411 -5.06 -24.90 12.00
C ASP A 411 -5.94 -24.44 10.82
N ALA A 412 -7.15 -23.92 11.09
CA ALA A 412 -8.05 -23.39 10.08
C ALA A 412 -7.64 -21.98 9.65
N LEU A 413 -7.20 -21.13 10.60
CA LEU A 413 -6.77 -19.77 10.35
C LEU A 413 -5.44 -19.70 9.59
N ILE A 414 -4.46 -20.54 9.95
CA ILE A 414 -3.19 -20.65 9.23
C ILE A 414 -3.41 -21.25 7.84
N ALA A 415 -4.25 -22.28 7.69
CA ALA A 415 -4.61 -22.80 6.36
C ALA A 415 -5.36 -21.75 5.51
N GLY A 416 -6.20 -20.92 6.14
CA GLY A 416 -6.86 -19.78 5.52
C GLY A 416 -5.85 -18.77 4.98
N LEU A 417 -4.91 -18.31 5.81
CA LEU A 417 -3.82 -17.43 5.41
C LEU A 417 -2.94 -18.06 4.32
N ALA A 418 -2.51 -19.31 4.47
CA ALA A 418 -1.68 -20.04 3.50
C ALA A 418 -2.37 -20.22 2.14
N SER A 419 -3.70 -20.35 2.11
CA SER A 419 -4.46 -20.44 0.85
C SER A 419 -4.59 -19.11 0.09
N ARG A 420 -4.36 -17.98 0.77
CA ARG A 420 -4.40 -16.61 0.22
C ARG A 420 -2.99 -16.06 -0.05
N GLY A 421 -2.01 -16.50 0.73
CA GLY A 421 -0.63 -16.02 0.69
C GLY A 421 -0.45 -14.71 1.47
N TRP A 422 0.76 -14.18 1.41
CA TRP A 422 1.01 -12.77 1.71
C TRP A 422 0.56 -11.90 0.52
N GLY A 423 0.28 -10.61 0.73
CA GLY A 423 -0.34 -9.77 -0.30
C GLY A 423 0.46 -9.68 -1.60
N THR A 424 1.76 -9.40 -1.53
CA THR A 424 2.68 -9.44 -2.69
C THR A 424 3.17 -10.86 -3.05
N GLY A 425 2.58 -11.90 -2.47
CA GLY A 425 3.03 -13.30 -2.58
C GLY A 425 4.20 -13.68 -1.68
N HIS A 426 4.93 -12.70 -1.11
CA HIS A 426 6.09 -12.92 -0.25
C HIS A 426 5.99 -12.14 1.06
N PHE A 427 6.71 -12.59 2.09
CA PHE A 427 6.81 -11.89 3.37
C PHE A 427 7.82 -10.74 3.26
N GLN A 428 7.32 -9.61 2.77
CA GLN A 428 8.10 -8.42 2.40
C GLN A 428 7.91 -7.29 3.43
N ILE A 429 8.92 -6.41 3.51
CA ILE A 429 8.93 -5.23 4.39
C ILE A 429 8.74 -3.96 3.57
N ASP A 430 7.92 -3.03 4.07
CA ASP A 430 7.90 -1.62 3.68
C ASP A 430 8.62 -0.76 4.74
N PHE A 431 9.35 0.26 4.27
CA PHE A 431 10.17 1.19 5.06
C PHE A 431 9.70 2.65 4.87
N SER A 432 8.48 2.88 4.37
CA SER A 432 7.95 4.21 4.00
C SER A 432 7.54 5.12 5.18
N ILE A 433 7.35 4.57 6.38
CA ILE A 433 6.78 5.29 7.53
C ILE A 433 7.90 5.93 8.37
N GLU A 434 8.02 7.26 8.36
CA GLU A 434 8.91 7.99 9.28
C GLU A 434 8.25 8.24 10.64
N VAL A 435 9.02 8.13 11.73
CA VAL A 435 8.67 8.72 13.03
C VAL A 435 9.53 9.96 13.28
N LEU A 436 8.87 11.10 13.51
CA LEU A 436 9.53 12.38 13.76
C LEU A 436 9.67 12.64 15.27
N GLU A 437 10.77 13.26 15.71
CA GLU A 437 10.93 13.67 17.11
C GLU A 437 10.61 15.15 17.33
N ALA A 438 9.84 15.46 18.38
CA ALA A 438 9.46 16.81 18.77
C ALA A 438 9.94 17.19 20.18
N ASP A 439 10.44 18.42 20.30
CA ASP A 439 10.92 19.03 21.56
C ASP A 439 10.02 20.19 22.05
N GLU A 440 10.41 20.80 23.17
CA GLU A 440 9.69 21.93 23.79
C GLU A 440 9.67 23.22 22.93
N THR A 441 10.43 23.26 21.83
CA THR A 441 10.54 24.42 20.91
C THR A 441 9.78 24.21 19.60
N THR A 442 9.36 22.98 19.32
CA THR A 442 8.72 22.56 18.07
C THR A 442 7.38 23.30 17.85
N GLU A 443 7.15 23.82 16.64
CA GLU A 443 5.92 24.54 16.31
C GLU A 443 4.70 23.60 16.38
N ARG A 444 3.61 24.05 17.00
CA ARG A 444 2.35 23.32 17.03
C ARG A 444 1.34 23.93 16.07
N VAL A 445 0.94 23.15 15.08
CA VAL A 445 -0.01 23.58 14.05
C VAL A 445 -1.39 23.02 14.37
N ALA A 446 -2.42 23.88 14.27
CA ALA A 446 -3.79 23.48 14.53
C ALA A 446 -4.34 22.64 13.36
N LEU A 447 -4.87 21.46 13.68
CA LEU A 447 -5.56 20.60 12.73
C LEU A 447 -6.92 21.19 12.32
N GLU A 448 -7.14 21.30 11.00
CA GLU A 448 -8.45 21.46 10.36
C GLU A 448 -9.03 20.08 10.00
N PRO A 449 -10.10 19.60 10.68
CA PRO A 449 -10.74 18.33 10.35
C PRO A 449 -11.30 18.30 8.91
N THR A 450 -11.11 17.18 8.22
CA THR A 450 -11.72 16.90 6.90
C THR A 450 -13.09 16.21 7.06
N SER A 451 -13.65 15.70 5.95
CA SER A 451 -14.78 14.75 5.97
C SER A 451 -14.45 13.43 6.66
N ASP A 452 -13.17 13.10 6.75
CA ASP A 452 -12.66 11.79 7.17
C ASP A 452 -12.20 11.82 8.64
N PHE A 453 -12.51 12.91 9.35
CA PHE A 453 -12.33 13.03 10.79
C PHE A 453 -13.53 12.41 11.52
N TYR A 454 -13.31 11.28 12.18
CA TYR A 454 -14.31 10.56 12.94
C TYR A 454 -14.41 11.11 14.37
N SER A 455 -15.64 11.36 14.84
CA SER A 455 -15.90 11.85 16.19
C SER A 455 -16.89 10.91 16.89
N PRO A 456 -16.53 10.33 18.05
CA PRO A 456 -15.48 10.80 18.96
C PRO A 456 -14.09 10.17 18.81
N ASP A 457 -13.84 9.29 17.84
CA ASP A 457 -12.61 8.48 17.66
C ASP A 457 -11.30 9.27 17.60
N CYS A 458 -11.33 10.39 16.87
CA CYS A 458 -10.16 11.19 16.55
C CYS A 458 -10.04 12.37 17.52
N ASP A 459 -8.81 12.73 17.87
CA ASP A 459 -8.49 13.84 18.77
C ASP A 459 -8.38 15.15 17.98
N GLN A 460 -8.98 16.24 18.46
CA GLN A 460 -8.83 17.57 17.84
C GLN A 460 -7.92 18.46 18.70
N THR A 461 -6.61 18.37 18.49
CA THR A 461 -5.60 19.17 19.20
C THR A 461 -4.49 19.63 18.24
N PRO A 462 -3.77 20.74 18.52
CA PRO A 462 -2.59 21.10 17.75
C PRO A 462 -1.49 20.02 17.83
N VAL A 463 -0.93 19.67 16.68
CA VAL A 463 0.10 18.64 16.51
C VAL A 463 1.46 19.34 16.41
N PRO A 464 2.51 18.87 17.12
CA PRO A 464 3.87 19.39 16.93
C PRO A 464 4.41 18.94 15.57
N LEU A 465 4.91 19.88 14.76
CA LEU A 465 5.51 19.61 13.45
C LEU A 465 6.98 20.07 13.44
N PRO A 466 7.94 19.16 13.61
CA PRO A 466 9.38 19.45 13.50
C PRO A 466 9.80 20.11 12.17
N GLU A 467 10.81 20.96 12.19
CA GLU A 467 11.38 21.54 10.97
C GLU A 467 12.08 20.47 10.13
N GLY A 468 11.73 20.34 8.85
CA GLY A 468 12.30 19.33 7.94
C GLY A 468 11.80 17.90 8.17
N GLY A 469 10.66 17.75 8.85
CA GLY A 469 9.87 16.52 8.85
C GLY A 469 8.89 16.44 7.67
N ASN A 470 8.25 15.29 7.55
CA ASN A 470 7.45 14.87 6.41
C ASN A 470 6.30 13.94 6.84
N VAL A 471 5.47 13.54 5.87
CA VAL A 471 4.54 12.41 6.00
C VAL A 471 5.07 11.20 5.24
N GLU A 472 4.55 10.02 5.54
CA GLU A 472 4.82 8.75 4.85
C GLU A 472 4.85 8.91 3.33
N GLY A 473 5.91 8.41 2.69
CA GLY A 473 6.11 8.47 1.24
C GLY A 473 6.46 9.85 0.66
N GLU A 474 6.43 10.93 1.45
CA GLU A 474 6.56 12.31 0.97
C GLU A 474 7.88 12.98 1.40
N ALA A 475 8.27 14.01 0.64
CA ALA A 475 9.47 14.81 0.91
C ALA A 475 9.27 15.92 1.96
N ASP A 476 8.02 16.30 2.24
CA ASP A 476 7.64 17.25 3.29
C ASP A 476 6.24 16.93 3.85
N TYR A 477 5.60 17.85 4.58
CA TYR A 477 4.29 17.63 5.20
C TYR A 477 3.09 17.68 4.24
N ALA A 478 3.30 17.95 2.96
CA ALA A 478 2.25 17.95 1.95
C ALA A 478 2.03 16.53 1.42
N CYS A 479 0.80 16.01 1.54
CA CYS A 479 0.40 14.75 0.90
C CYS A 479 0.17 15.01 -0.59
N ALA A 480 1.23 14.95 -1.40
CA ALA A 480 1.25 15.29 -2.82
C ALA A 480 0.76 14.14 -3.70
N SER A 481 1.16 12.91 -3.34
CA SER A 481 0.91 11.65 -4.04
C SER A 481 -0.43 11.01 -3.66
N GLY A 482 -1.16 11.59 -2.70
CA GLY A 482 -2.55 11.20 -2.37
C GLY A 482 -2.72 9.84 -1.67
N GLY A 483 -1.64 9.29 -1.10
CA GLY A 483 -1.66 8.06 -0.30
C GLY A 483 -2.31 8.25 1.08
N ASP A 484 -2.07 7.30 1.99
CA ASP A 484 -2.54 7.41 3.37
C ASP A 484 -1.80 8.51 4.14
N CYS A 485 -0.56 8.83 3.75
CA CYS A 485 0.19 10.00 4.21
C CYS A 485 0.20 10.10 5.74
N HIS A 486 0.60 9.00 6.39
CA HIS A 486 0.72 8.92 7.83
C HIS A 486 1.74 9.93 8.37
N LEU A 487 1.37 10.65 9.42
CA LEU A 487 2.24 11.53 10.19
C LEU A 487 2.40 10.97 11.60
N LEU A 488 3.60 10.52 11.97
CA LEU A 488 3.93 10.03 13.30
C LEU A 488 4.92 11.00 13.96
N VAL A 489 4.58 11.52 15.14
CA VAL A 489 5.44 12.46 15.90
C VAL A 489 5.53 12.07 17.37
N LYS A 490 6.73 11.67 17.79
CA LYS A 490 7.13 11.35 19.16
C LYS A 490 7.53 12.62 19.91
N ALA A 491 6.71 13.03 20.86
CA ALA A 491 6.97 14.16 21.76
C ALA A 491 7.39 13.64 23.16
N GLU A 492 8.61 13.11 23.25
CA GLU A 492 9.17 12.49 24.45
C GLU A 492 9.11 13.43 25.68
N HIS A 493 9.35 14.73 25.46
CA HIS A 493 9.37 15.77 26.48
C HIS A 493 8.05 15.97 27.25
N GLU A 494 6.93 15.46 26.71
CA GLU A 494 5.61 15.49 27.33
C GLU A 494 4.95 14.10 27.41
N ALA A 495 5.70 13.03 27.15
CA ALA A 495 5.23 11.65 27.06
C ALA A 495 4.01 11.50 26.13
N ARG A 496 4.05 12.11 24.94
CA ARG A 496 2.99 11.99 23.92
C ARG A 496 3.52 11.44 22.61
N LEU A 497 2.68 10.65 21.94
CA LEU A 497 2.85 10.20 20.58
C LEU A 497 1.63 10.66 19.79
N TYR A 498 1.85 11.40 18.70
CA TYR A 498 0.83 11.93 17.80
C TYR A 498 0.89 11.15 16.50
N GLU A 499 -0.21 10.52 16.11
CA GLU A 499 -0.27 9.73 14.88
C GLU A 499 -1.50 10.14 14.08
N MET A 500 -1.32 10.51 12.82
CA MET A 500 -2.41 11.05 12.02
C MET A 500 -2.45 10.43 10.63
N TRP A 501 -3.59 9.85 10.28
CA TRP A 501 -3.90 9.41 8.92
C TRP A 501 -4.39 10.58 8.06
N ARG A 502 -4.03 10.57 6.77
CA ARG A 502 -4.29 11.62 5.77
C ARG A 502 -3.77 13.01 6.15
N ALA A 503 -2.55 13.08 6.66
CA ALA A 503 -1.94 14.36 7.02
C ALA A 503 -1.53 15.17 5.77
N ASP A 504 -2.05 16.39 5.64
CA ASP A 504 -1.72 17.28 4.53
C ASP A 504 -1.53 18.73 5.01
N LYS A 505 -0.30 19.25 4.91
CA LYS A 505 0.05 20.64 5.23
C LYS A 505 0.38 21.43 3.96
N ARG A 506 -0.56 22.27 3.52
CA ARG A 506 -0.38 23.19 2.39
C ARG A 506 -0.26 24.63 2.89
N GLY A 507 0.97 25.10 3.06
CA GLY A 507 1.26 26.44 3.57
C GLY A 507 0.85 26.59 5.04
N ASP A 508 -0.04 27.54 5.34
CA ASP A 508 -0.59 27.78 6.68
C ASP A 508 -1.72 26.79 7.06
N THR A 509 -2.27 26.07 6.08
CA THR A 509 -3.37 25.11 6.27
C THR A 509 -2.80 23.73 6.60
N PHE A 510 -3.31 23.08 7.65
CA PHE A 510 -2.97 21.71 8.02
C PHE A 510 -4.23 20.88 8.24
N ARG A 511 -4.38 19.82 7.47
CA ARG A 511 -5.56 18.94 7.42
C ARG A 511 -5.18 17.51 7.75
N GLY A 512 -6.18 16.73 8.14
CA GLY A 512 -6.04 15.37 8.61
C GLY A 512 -7.37 14.64 8.61
N GLY A 513 -7.33 13.32 8.37
CA GLY A 513 -8.42 12.41 8.67
C GLY A 513 -8.49 12.16 10.16
N CYS A 514 -7.92 11.05 10.64
CA CYS A 514 -7.95 10.70 12.05
C CYS A 514 -6.61 10.94 12.75
N LEU A 515 -6.60 11.86 13.72
CA LEU A 515 -5.50 12.02 14.68
C LEU A 515 -5.77 11.16 15.92
N ALA A 516 -4.81 10.33 16.30
CA ALA A 516 -4.73 9.64 17.58
C ALA A 516 -3.58 10.24 18.42
N VAL A 517 -3.89 10.65 19.64
CA VAL A 517 -2.87 11.09 20.61
C VAL A 517 -2.79 10.12 21.76
N TRP A 518 -1.60 9.53 21.93
CA TRP A 518 -1.33 8.50 22.92
C TRP A 518 -0.54 9.06 24.12
N ASP A 519 -0.83 8.51 25.30
CA ASP A 519 -0.11 8.77 26.54
C ASP A 519 0.96 7.69 26.73
N MET A 520 2.23 8.04 26.50
CA MET A 520 3.34 7.08 26.50
C MET A 520 3.67 6.53 27.89
N ASP A 521 3.18 7.14 28.97
CA ASP A 521 3.32 6.64 30.34
C ASP A 521 2.20 5.66 30.74
N ARG A 522 1.23 5.40 29.84
CA ARG A 522 0.02 4.65 30.15
C ARG A 522 0.07 3.21 29.65
N VAL A 523 -0.30 2.28 30.54
CA VAL A 523 -0.78 0.95 30.16
C VAL A 523 -2.27 1.08 29.86
N TYR A 524 -2.64 0.88 28.60
CA TYR A 524 -4.03 0.95 28.15
C TYR A 524 -4.81 -0.33 28.52
N PRO A 525 -6.14 -0.24 28.73
CA PRO A 525 -6.99 -1.41 28.92
C PRO A 525 -7.20 -2.16 27.57
N PRO A 526 -7.85 -3.34 27.55
CA PRO A 526 -8.11 -4.09 26.32
C PRO A 526 -8.83 -3.27 25.24
N GLU A 527 -9.72 -2.38 25.63
CA GLU A 527 -10.45 -1.43 24.77
C GLU A 527 -9.63 -0.17 24.38
N GLY A 528 -8.32 -0.14 24.60
CA GLY A 528 -7.42 0.93 24.11
C GLY A 528 -7.86 2.34 24.49
N ARG A 529 -7.96 3.25 23.50
CA ARG A 529 -8.52 4.62 23.69
C ARG A 529 -10.05 4.60 23.83
N GLY A 530 -10.73 3.52 23.44
CA GLY A 530 -12.16 3.30 23.60
C GLY A 530 -12.66 2.16 22.72
N GLU A 531 -13.77 1.55 23.12
CA GLU A 531 -14.42 0.48 22.36
C GLU A 531 -14.99 1.03 21.05
N GLN A 532 -14.87 0.30 19.94
CA GLN A 532 -15.27 0.75 18.59
C GLN A 532 -14.54 2.00 18.08
N CYS A 533 -13.44 2.42 18.71
CA CYS A 533 -12.71 3.62 18.32
C CYS A 533 -11.54 3.29 17.40
N THR A 534 -11.53 3.88 16.19
CA THR A 534 -10.39 3.78 15.27
C THR A 534 -9.21 4.66 15.72
N SER A 535 -8.12 4.68 14.94
CA SER A 535 -6.94 5.52 15.15
C SER A 535 -6.39 6.02 13.81
N ALA A 536 -5.08 6.31 13.74
CA ALA A 536 -4.40 6.41 12.44
C ALA A 536 -4.27 5.04 11.75
N ASP A 537 -4.34 3.95 12.52
CA ASP A 537 -4.38 2.55 12.08
C ASP A 537 -5.80 1.96 12.24
N ALA A 538 -6.23 1.13 11.30
CA ALA A 538 -7.62 0.67 11.20
C ALA A 538 -8.09 -0.27 12.31
N ALA A 539 -7.19 -1.05 12.93
CA ALA A 539 -7.48 -1.85 14.12
C ALA A 539 -7.63 -0.99 15.40
N GLY A 540 -7.30 0.30 15.31
CA GLY A 540 -7.27 1.22 16.44
C GLY A 540 -5.97 1.20 17.25
N TYR A 541 -4.87 0.68 16.69
CA TYR A 541 -3.57 0.59 17.37
C TYR A 541 -2.72 1.87 17.28
N PRO A 542 -1.76 2.06 18.20
CA PRO A 542 -0.63 2.93 17.95
C PRO A 542 0.30 2.31 16.89
N ILE A 543 0.76 3.09 15.90
CA ILE A 543 1.60 2.60 14.79
C ILE A 543 3.07 2.49 15.23
N ALA A 544 3.67 3.58 15.70
CA ALA A 544 5.08 3.68 16.05
C ALA A 544 5.63 2.55 16.97
N PRO A 545 4.96 2.11 18.06
CA PRO A 545 5.45 1.02 18.91
C PRO A 545 5.36 -0.38 18.29
N LEU A 546 4.82 -0.48 17.08
CA LEU A 546 4.72 -1.72 16.31
C LEU A 546 5.64 -1.70 15.08
N LEU A 547 6.33 -0.58 14.82
CA LEU A 547 7.40 -0.48 13.81
C LEU A 547 8.74 -0.84 14.47
N PHE A 548 9.45 -1.80 13.90
CA PHE A 548 10.84 -2.05 14.31
C PHE A 548 11.80 -1.12 13.57
N THR A 549 12.90 -0.76 14.23
CA THR A 549 13.88 0.21 13.71
C THR A 549 15.17 -0.44 13.22
N ALA A 550 15.91 0.26 12.35
CA ALA A 550 17.24 -0.17 11.91
C ALA A 550 18.23 -0.25 13.09
N ASP A 551 18.08 0.63 14.09
CA ASP A 551 18.91 0.65 15.30
C ASP A 551 18.64 -0.56 16.22
N GLU A 552 17.42 -1.06 16.29
CA GLU A 552 17.10 -2.31 17.02
C GLU A 552 17.66 -3.54 16.31
N VAL A 553 17.51 -3.64 14.98
CA VAL A 553 18.09 -4.72 14.18
C VAL A 553 19.61 -4.74 14.36
N ALA A 554 20.28 -3.59 14.23
CA ALA A 554 21.72 -3.45 14.47
C ALA A 554 22.15 -3.78 15.91
N SER A 555 21.25 -3.59 16.90
CA SER A 555 21.50 -4.00 18.30
C SER A 555 21.43 -5.52 18.51
N GLY A 556 20.76 -6.23 17.61
CA GLY A 556 20.53 -7.68 17.65
C GLY A 556 19.25 -8.10 18.38
N THR A 557 18.43 -7.15 18.84
CA THR A 557 17.20 -7.36 19.63
C THR A 557 16.11 -6.36 19.25
N ILE A 558 14.90 -6.86 19.01
CA ILE A 558 13.64 -6.10 18.96
C ILE A 558 12.77 -6.68 20.08
N ASP A 559 12.39 -5.85 21.06
CA ASP A 559 11.75 -6.30 22.31
C ASP A 559 10.23 -6.01 22.36
N HIS A 560 9.59 -5.96 21.19
CA HIS A 560 8.16 -5.72 21.03
C HIS A 560 7.56 -6.51 19.85
N ALA A 561 6.23 -6.58 19.82
CA ALA A 561 5.45 -7.15 18.73
C ALA A 561 5.43 -6.21 17.52
N ILE A 562 5.34 -6.77 16.32
CA ILE A 562 5.46 -6.00 15.07
C ILE A 562 4.08 -5.78 14.41
N ARG A 563 3.91 -4.68 13.68
CA ARG A 563 2.74 -4.40 12.84
C ARG A 563 2.77 -5.26 11.58
N PHE A 564 1.65 -5.91 11.25
CA PHE A 564 1.49 -6.49 9.92
C PHE A 564 0.11 -6.18 9.33
N ILE A 565 0.06 -6.15 8.00
CA ILE A 565 -1.12 -5.83 7.20
C ILE A 565 -1.39 -6.95 6.17
N LEU A 566 -2.62 -7.03 5.68
CA LEU A 566 -3.04 -7.99 4.65
C LEU A 566 -3.98 -7.34 3.63
N PRO A 567 -4.09 -7.83 2.39
CA PRO A 567 -5.08 -7.32 1.45
C PRO A 567 -6.49 -7.39 2.05
N ASN A 568 -7.35 -6.41 1.76
CA ASN A 568 -8.68 -6.30 2.38
C ASN A 568 -9.58 -7.53 2.12
N GLU A 569 -9.38 -8.24 1.01
CA GLU A 569 -10.03 -9.51 0.69
C GLU A 569 -9.49 -10.71 1.47
N SER A 570 -8.39 -10.55 2.21
CA SER A 570 -7.77 -11.57 3.08
C SER A 570 -8.04 -11.35 4.57
N ILE A 571 -8.69 -10.23 4.95
CA ILE A 571 -9.08 -9.91 6.33
C ILE A 571 -10.55 -10.28 6.56
N ARG A 572 -10.88 -10.76 7.76
CA ARG A 572 -12.26 -11.09 8.15
C ARG A 572 -13.09 -9.81 8.35
N ASP A 573 -14.24 -9.78 7.71
CA ASP A 573 -15.20 -8.67 7.75
C ASP A 573 -15.86 -8.49 9.13
N GLY A 574 -16.00 -7.23 9.58
CA GLY A 574 -17.02 -6.81 10.53
C GLY A 574 -16.86 -7.28 11.99
N GLU A 575 -15.71 -7.82 12.39
CA GLU A 575 -15.41 -8.15 13.80
C GLU A 575 -13.93 -7.98 14.16
N TYR A 576 -13.66 -7.72 15.43
CA TYR A 576 -12.31 -7.67 16.00
C TYR A 576 -12.23 -8.36 17.37
N TYR A 577 -11.00 -8.56 17.85
CA TYR A 577 -10.67 -9.10 19.16
C TYR A 577 -9.64 -8.20 19.85
N HIS A 578 -9.71 -8.05 21.17
CA HIS A 578 -8.71 -7.26 21.89
C HIS A 578 -7.30 -7.86 21.75
N PRO A 579 -6.24 -7.04 21.62
CA PRO A 579 -6.17 -5.61 21.94
C PRO A 579 -6.66 -4.65 20.84
N ALA A 580 -7.14 -5.13 19.69
CA ALA A 580 -7.78 -4.23 18.72
C ALA A 580 -9.06 -3.61 19.33
N THR A 581 -9.37 -2.41 18.86
CA THR A 581 -10.53 -1.62 19.30
C THR A 581 -11.49 -1.29 18.18
N HIS A 582 -11.13 -1.66 16.94
CA HIS A 582 -11.86 -1.34 15.72
C HIS A 582 -11.56 -2.38 14.62
N ALA A 583 -12.33 -2.32 13.53
CA ALA A 583 -12.20 -3.16 12.35
C ALA A 583 -12.70 -2.40 11.10
N THR A 584 -12.56 -2.99 9.91
CA THR A 584 -13.12 -2.45 8.66
C THR A 584 -14.23 -3.33 8.09
N ASN A 585 -14.95 -2.81 7.09
CA ASN A 585 -15.84 -3.61 6.25
C ASN A 585 -15.01 -4.39 5.20
N ALA A 586 -14.09 -5.24 5.65
CA ALA A 586 -13.15 -5.98 4.82
C ALA A 586 -13.88 -6.85 3.78
N SER A 587 -13.43 -6.84 2.53
CA SER A 587 -14.33 -7.07 1.38
C SER A 587 -14.58 -8.53 1.00
N GLY A 588 -13.85 -9.50 1.58
CA GLY A 588 -13.89 -10.88 1.08
C GLY A 588 -13.35 -12.02 1.95
N GLY A 589 -12.69 -11.76 3.09
CA GLY A 589 -11.91 -12.80 3.78
C GLY A 589 -12.70 -14.02 4.25
N GLY A 590 -13.95 -13.87 4.66
CA GLY A 590 -14.76 -14.99 5.16
C GLY A 590 -14.30 -15.51 6.53
N ALA A 591 -14.86 -16.65 6.96
CA ALA A 591 -14.73 -17.12 8.35
C ALA A 591 -13.36 -17.72 8.71
N ASP A 592 -12.58 -18.16 7.71
CA ASP A 592 -11.23 -18.70 7.86
C ASP A 592 -10.13 -17.64 7.72
N ALA A 593 -10.48 -16.40 7.34
CA ALA A 593 -9.56 -15.26 7.39
C ALA A 593 -9.29 -14.82 8.84
N LEU A 594 -8.17 -14.11 9.01
CA LEU A 594 -7.78 -13.50 10.27
C LEU A 594 -8.63 -12.24 10.55
N PRO A 595 -9.17 -12.08 11.77
CA PRO A 595 -9.82 -10.84 12.21
C PRO A 595 -8.78 -9.81 12.66
N TYR A 596 -9.15 -8.54 12.67
CA TYR A 596 -8.41 -7.53 13.42
C TYR A 596 -8.28 -7.95 14.89
N GLY A 597 -7.09 -7.76 15.47
CA GLY A 597 -6.75 -8.35 16.76
C GLY A 597 -6.05 -9.72 16.68
N ALA A 598 -5.96 -10.33 15.50
CA ALA A 598 -5.16 -11.54 15.32
C ALA A 598 -3.69 -11.29 15.65
N HIS A 599 -3.15 -12.14 16.53
CA HIS A 599 -1.76 -12.11 16.97
C HIS A 599 -1.05 -13.36 16.45
N LEU A 600 -0.21 -13.18 15.43
CA LEU A 600 0.58 -14.26 14.85
C LEU A 600 1.93 -14.37 15.54
N ARG A 601 2.41 -15.60 15.75
CA ARG A 601 3.73 -15.92 16.29
C ARG A 601 4.47 -16.84 15.33
N LEU A 602 5.72 -16.52 14.98
CA LEU A 602 6.56 -17.41 14.18
C LEU A 602 6.92 -18.66 15.01
N LYS A 603 6.88 -19.85 14.40
CA LYS A 603 7.15 -21.10 15.11
C LYS A 603 8.55 -21.10 15.72
N ALA A 604 8.65 -21.52 16.98
CA ALA A 604 9.92 -21.71 17.68
C ALA A 604 10.86 -22.74 17.01
N GLY A 605 10.34 -23.54 16.07
CA GLY A 605 11.10 -24.47 15.23
C GLY A 605 11.37 -23.96 13.80
N PHE A 606 11.13 -22.69 13.50
CA PHE A 606 11.44 -22.10 12.20
C PHE A 606 12.94 -22.22 11.89
N ASP A 607 13.26 -22.54 10.64
CA ASP A 607 14.63 -22.68 10.18
C ASP A 607 15.19 -21.32 9.73
N GLU A 608 15.84 -20.61 10.65
CA GLU A 608 16.51 -19.33 10.39
C GLU A 608 17.53 -19.38 9.22
N THR A 609 17.95 -20.56 8.74
CA THR A 609 18.82 -20.68 7.55
C THR A 609 18.10 -20.47 6.22
N ARG A 610 16.76 -20.39 6.23
CA ARG A 610 15.95 -19.95 5.08
C ARG A 610 16.12 -18.46 4.79
N LEU A 611 16.45 -17.66 5.81
CA LEU A 611 16.84 -16.27 5.65
C LEU A 611 18.32 -16.24 5.26
N ALA A 612 18.62 -15.74 4.06
CA ALA A 612 19.99 -15.58 3.59
C ALA A 612 20.74 -14.58 4.49
N ASP A 613 20.09 -13.44 4.70
CA ASP A 613 20.54 -12.33 5.52
C ASP A 613 20.65 -12.71 7.02
N PRO A 614 21.75 -12.39 7.71
CA PRO A 614 21.94 -12.70 9.12
C PRO A 614 21.19 -11.78 10.08
N ASP A 615 20.94 -10.53 9.69
CA ASP A 615 20.32 -9.50 10.51
C ASP A 615 18.78 -9.57 10.40
N ALA A 616 18.24 -10.04 9.26
CA ALA A 616 16.85 -10.45 9.13
C ALA A 616 16.41 -11.51 10.17
N ARG A 617 17.35 -12.31 10.69
CA ARG A 617 17.08 -13.27 11.76
C ARG A 617 16.78 -12.60 13.11
N VAL A 618 17.15 -11.32 13.31
CA VAL A 618 16.73 -10.52 14.48
C VAL A 618 15.21 -10.36 14.46
N VAL A 619 14.66 -9.99 13.30
CA VAL A 619 13.20 -9.87 13.11
C VAL A 619 12.51 -11.23 13.30
N ALA A 620 13.07 -12.32 12.75
CA ALA A 620 12.51 -13.66 12.95
C ALA A 620 12.42 -14.07 14.44
N ARG A 621 13.45 -13.75 15.24
CA ARG A 621 13.44 -14.02 16.69
C ARG A 621 12.47 -13.12 17.46
N ALA A 622 12.25 -11.89 17.00
CA ALA A 622 11.21 -11.01 17.52
C ALA A 622 9.81 -11.60 17.24
N LEU A 623 9.56 -12.05 16.02
CA LEU A 623 8.31 -12.72 15.62
C LEU A 623 8.07 -14.05 16.36
N GLN A 624 9.11 -14.76 16.80
CA GLN A 624 8.98 -15.91 17.70
C GLN A 624 8.65 -15.52 19.14
N THR A 625 9.22 -14.41 19.62
CA THR A 625 9.16 -14.01 21.04
C THR A 625 7.92 -13.18 21.35
N TYR A 626 7.65 -12.15 20.54
CA TYR A 626 6.58 -11.16 20.71
C TYR A 626 5.51 -11.24 19.62
N GLY A 627 5.81 -11.84 18.46
CA GLY A 627 4.85 -12.00 17.37
C GLY A 627 4.52 -10.70 16.64
N MET A 628 3.39 -10.69 15.94
CA MET A 628 2.90 -9.56 15.16
C MET A 628 1.37 -9.46 15.17
N PHE A 629 0.85 -8.24 15.17
CA PHE A 629 -0.59 -7.95 15.21
C PHE A 629 -1.13 -7.51 13.85
N LEU A 630 -2.28 -8.07 13.45
CA LEU A 630 -3.00 -7.64 12.25
C LEU A 630 -3.64 -6.29 12.53
N ALA A 631 -3.13 -5.27 11.85
CA ALA A 631 -3.38 -3.86 12.15
C ALA A 631 -4.23 -3.16 11.07
N ASP A 632 -3.92 -3.39 9.79
CA ASP A 632 -4.57 -2.67 8.69
C ASP A 632 -4.70 -3.50 7.40
N GLY A 633 -5.39 -2.94 6.42
CA GLY A 633 -5.51 -3.45 5.06
C GLY A 633 -4.41 -2.91 4.15
N GLY A 634 -3.61 -3.78 3.54
CA GLY A 634 -2.58 -3.41 2.55
C GLY A 634 -1.73 -4.61 2.08
N ASN A 635 -0.89 -4.40 1.06
CA ASN A 635 -0.34 -5.52 0.28
C ASN A 635 1.03 -6.01 0.78
N ILE A 636 1.89 -5.13 1.30
CA ILE A 636 3.22 -5.47 1.82
C ILE A 636 3.08 -5.89 3.28
N ALA A 637 3.39 -7.15 3.60
CA ALA A 637 2.99 -7.76 4.87
C ALA A 637 3.51 -7.05 6.13
N LEU A 638 4.79 -6.66 6.18
CA LEU A 638 5.40 -5.98 7.33
C LEU A 638 5.67 -4.51 7.03
N THR A 639 5.53 -3.67 8.06
CA THR A 639 6.00 -2.27 8.04
C THR A 639 7.05 -2.04 9.12
N ALA A 640 8.15 -1.39 8.74
CA ALA A 640 9.23 -0.97 9.62
C ALA A 640 9.40 0.56 9.58
N GLU A 641 10.10 1.13 10.54
CA GLU A 641 10.38 2.57 10.54
C GLU A 641 11.40 2.90 9.44
N ALA A 642 11.17 3.99 8.72
CA ALA A 642 12.12 4.53 7.76
C ALA A 642 13.47 4.84 8.42
N ASP A 643 14.58 4.47 7.79
CA ASP A 643 15.90 4.68 8.38
C ASP A 643 16.38 6.13 8.34
N ALA A 644 15.66 7.06 7.69
CA ALA A 644 16.11 8.43 7.43
C ALA A 644 16.65 9.13 8.70
N ARG A 645 15.99 8.89 9.84
CA ARG A 645 16.34 9.44 11.17
C ARG A 645 17.11 8.47 12.08
N SER A 646 17.17 7.17 11.75
CA SER A 646 17.93 6.14 12.47
C SER A 646 19.45 6.31 12.36
N THR A 647 20.20 5.77 13.32
CA THR A 647 21.68 5.80 13.30
C THR A 647 22.26 4.87 12.24
N HIS A 648 21.75 3.63 12.17
CA HIS A 648 22.03 2.66 11.13
C HIS A 648 21.03 2.78 9.99
N LYS A 649 21.38 2.25 8.81
CA LYS A 649 20.56 2.28 7.60
C LYS A 649 20.18 0.87 7.16
N TRP A 650 19.00 0.71 6.57
CA TRP A 650 18.52 -0.57 6.04
C TRP A 650 19.46 -1.11 4.97
N ALA A 651 20.04 -0.24 4.13
CA ALA A 651 21.04 -0.61 3.13
C ALA A 651 22.38 -1.15 3.72
N ASP A 652 22.66 -0.93 5.00
CA ASP A 652 23.83 -1.49 5.70
C ASP A 652 23.50 -2.81 6.45
N LEU A 653 22.21 -3.15 6.58
CA LEU A 653 21.69 -4.26 7.41
C LEU A 653 21.00 -5.35 6.61
N PHE A 654 20.31 -5.02 5.53
CA PHE A 654 19.54 -5.94 4.70
C PHE A 654 20.10 -5.93 3.27
N GLU A 655 20.87 -6.96 2.92
CA GLU A 655 21.52 -7.07 1.59
C GLU A 655 20.49 -7.10 0.46
N ASP A 656 19.39 -7.83 0.66
CA ASP A 656 18.24 -7.91 -0.27
C ASP A 656 17.15 -6.84 0.02
N GLY A 657 17.43 -5.85 0.87
CA GLY A 657 16.51 -4.75 1.20
C GLY A 657 15.15 -5.21 1.74
N SER A 658 14.06 -4.79 1.11
CA SER A 658 12.67 -5.17 1.45
C SER A 658 12.41 -6.67 1.37
N HIS A 659 13.26 -7.42 0.65
CA HIS A 659 13.14 -8.85 0.42
C HIS A 659 13.88 -9.70 1.46
N ALA A 660 14.55 -9.11 2.45
CA ALA A 660 15.40 -9.83 3.41
C ALA A 660 14.67 -10.90 4.26
N LEU A 661 13.33 -10.86 4.32
CA LEU A 661 12.49 -11.86 5.00
C LEU A 661 11.78 -12.85 4.05
N TRP A 662 12.09 -12.81 2.75
CA TRP A 662 11.62 -13.81 1.80
C TRP A 662 12.08 -15.21 2.21
N GLY A 663 11.15 -16.15 2.17
CA GLY A 663 11.34 -17.49 2.74
C GLY A 663 10.73 -17.68 4.13
N ILE A 664 10.04 -16.70 4.71
CA ILE A 664 9.01 -16.91 5.74
C ILE A 664 7.65 -17.11 5.05
N GLU A 665 6.97 -18.23 5.31
CA GLU A 665 5.66 -18.57 4.73
C GLU A 665 4.54 -18.46 5.76
N PRO A 666 3.26 -18.35 5.35
CA PRO A 666 2.13 -18.40 6.28
C PRO A 666 2.12 -19.64 7.18
N ASP A 667 2.50 -20.80 6.62
CA ASP A 667 2.62 -22.07 7.33
C ASP A 667 3.76 -22.10 8.37
N ASP A 668 4.63 -21.09 8.43
CA ASP A 668 5.63 -20.94 9.50
C ASP A 668 5.07 -20.26 10.77
N PHE A 669 3.86 -19.69 10.71
CA PHE A 669 3.21 -19.03 11.83
C PHE A 669 2.22 -19.94 12.59
N GLU A 670 1.87 -19.48 13.79
CA GLU A 670 0.77 -19.97 14.63
C GLU A 670 -0.05 -18.76 15.12
N VAL A 671 -1.35 -18.96 15.37
CA VAL A 671 -2.23 -17.94 15.95
C VAL A 671 -2.23 -18.08 17.47
N VAL A 672 -1.80 -17.03 18.17
CA VAL A 672 -1.96 -16.92 19.63
C VAL A 672 -3.44 -16.78 19.97
N ALA A 673 -3.90 -17.43 21.03
CA ALA A 673 -5.31 -17.48 21.39
C ALA A 673 -5.95 -16.09 21.48
N LEU A 674 -7.01 -15.87 20.69
CA LEU A 674 -7.71 -14.59 20.62
C LEU A 674 -8.34 -14.25 21.98
N GLN A 675 -8.24 -12.98 22.39
CA GLN A 675 -8.69 -12.56 23.73
C GLN A 675 -10.18 -12.24 23.74
N GLY A 676 -10.95 -13.02 24.51
CA GLY A 676 -12.37 -12.74 24.78
C GLY A 676 -13.34 -13.40 23.80
N GLU A 677 -14.46 -12.73 23.53
CA GLU A 677 -15.41 -13.07 22.47
C GLU A 677 -15.24 -12.07 21.32
N ALA A 678 -15.58 -12.45 20.08
CA ALA A 678 -15.55 -11.55 18.94
C ALA A 678 -16.41 -10.30 19.22
N VAL A 679 -15.86 -9.11 18.99
CA VAL A 679 -16.57 -7.85 19.11
C VAL A 679 -17.07 -7.45 17.70
N PRO A 680 -18.38 -7.46 17.44
CA PRO A 680 -18.91 -7.05 16.14
C PRO A 680 -18.70 -5.54 15.94
N LEU A 681 -18.26 -5.16 14.76
CA LEU A 681 -18.06 -3.77 14.36
C LEU A 681 -19.40 -3.02 14.27
N THR A 682 -19.45 -1.83 14.85
CA THR A 682 -20.62 -0.93 14.82
C THR A 682 -20.28 0.48 14.34
N PHE A 683 -19.01 0.88 14.34
CA PHE A 683 -18.52 2.25 14.10
C PHE A 683 -19.02 3.29 15.14
N GLU A 684 -19.50 2.85 16.30
CA GLU A 684 -20.04 3.72 17.35
C GLU A 684 -19.05 3.82 18.53
N CYS A 685 -17.94 4.54 18.32
CA CYS A 685 -16.85 4.73 19.29
C CYS A 685 -17.34 5.21 20.68
N GLU A 686 -17.09 4.40 21.71
CA GLU A 686 -17.25 4.74 23.11
C GLU A 686 -15.86 4.93 23.77
N ARG A 687 -15.36 6.17 23.74
CA ARG A 687 -14.08 6.55 24.38
C ARG A 687 -14.01 6.05 25.82
N SER A 688 -12.92 5.34 26.11
CA SER A 688 -12.51 5.04 27.47
C SER A 688 -12.35 6.37 28.24
N GLY A 689 -12.78 6.42 29.50
CA GLY A 689 -12.80 7.66 30.30
C GLY A 689 -11.42 8.06 30.85
N LEU A 690 -10.39 7.96 30.01
CA LEU A 690 -8.97 7.97 30.34
C LEU A 690 -8.31 9.34 30.15
#